data_AF-Q20YP8-F1
#
_entry.id   AF-Q20YP8-F1
#
_cell.length_a   1.000
_cell.length_b   1.000
_cell.length_c   1.000
_cell.angle_alpha   90.00
_cell.angle_beta   90.00
_cell.angle_gamma   90.00
#
_symmetry.space_group_name_H-M   'P 1'
#
loop_
_entity.id
_entity.type
_entity.pdbx_description
1 polymer ?
#
loop_
_entity_poly.entity_id
_entity_poly.type
_entity_poly.pdbx_seq_one_letter_code
_entity_poly.pdbx_strand_id
1 'polypeptide(L)'
;MNGLAAYHFGSSDISFPTHFYALFIAGQSMPSRVIMALVLTLVAAAIILLANVVLDISQKTQLQIAIEANVANQSTLAIFVDDEPRPYLAQRARFDPHLYIAPGVQQGLHRMRLELSGLGEGDWIRAVTFEVGDTPIRRFDVEQIRAAGPTQIGRPAIVDRQTVLTPVDGKLSIALADLKLSYNGPSIARLPQWTGRLGRGDGVLGLILLGFVLVVIANARGAGMASVLVLCLTSTVSVYLAVPIITAMVAVPDAASLSVGRAAYFGLSTLANQLAVLIALAGAATAAVCLLIIRRGQSACVGPAVAPGAATLAGRWRGAVALVLTVFVASVPLLAVAPDIYAQGHYPIPPGWDTNNITLWQYLIHEGFRPLRDFWFPYGGTWVFSLPAPWGQIFSAAEQTLLYAVLLLSLHVVMGRRLLAPFAIVSLIMIADRLYIFWGVFRYLLAVDVFIAFLAQLAPARTLWTRGLFPAAVLLAAFIEPIQLLYAAPAVLMTFCLAIRSQPGRSPHAVARRFALEFIPGFVAVAGYAAVLAATGDLKYQIGFLTSLGPHTVSSAVPTNLVAALGLRSDLAAIVALTGPCLLVAIGLYRCLATPKSAIRDMLLLGLGLIGFMFVQKYIVRENQWQCVLPTVLGLLVWAHLEPALQRLRTAAIAGLIAGLLVIVLRPTGEPSNYLQRLPTAPLKAARTLATAIRDTEQTTRTRQFAYSEQRFALYRPELELVRRLDALSSGAPGPVYVLGDTPQLYILLKQLPPYQSNNYNAAPIGEQRHVLAWLDDNKPRYVVWRIEDLQFELPHVLRVPLIYSRIVRDYVPLETVGGFAVLRQRGVDEKPALAWWRQHLTPVFDMGHILQNISTSRRPSCDPQDLSRCTPVLVLSVAEAQRRAPAISVPLASGDLEFELKFAPEPTVANYVVPLERLWAYDAATLLGQPLTIAKKDIPGVTVTREGRLRDERFLY
;
A
#
# COMPACT_ATOMS: atom_id res chain seq x y z
N MET A 1 -51.65 -58.87 -25.66
CA MET A 1 -52.89 -58.32 -26.23
C MET A 1 -52.71 -56.80 -26.25
N ASN A 2 -51.95 -56.22 -27.19
CA ASN A 2 -52.05 -56.24 -28.66
C ASN A 2 -53.40 -55.61 -29.10
N GLY A 3 -53.47 -54.56 -29.90
CA GLY A 3 -52.42 -53.80 -30.63
C GLY A 3 -52.91 -53.42 -32.03
N LEU A 4 -52.24 -52.44 -32.69
CA LEU A 4 -52.51 -51.90 -34.05
C LEU A 4 -53.75 -50.97 -34.18
N ALA A 5 -53.79 -49.95 -35.06
CA ALA A 5 -52.73 -49.18 -35.75
C ALA A 5 -53.32 -47.92 -36.46
N ALA A 6 -52.48 -46.90 -36.72
CA ALA A 6 -52.52 -45.95 -37.86
C ALA A 6 -53.73 -44.96 -38.03
N TYR A 7 -53.62 -43.73 -38.59
CA TYR A 7 -52.51 -42.84 -39.03
C TYR A 7 -53.02 -41.37 -39.12
N HIS A 8 -52.11 -40.37 -39.14
CA HIS A 8 -52.18 -38.91 -39.49
C HIS A 8 -53.51 -38.22 -39.93
N PHE A 9 -53.81 -36.91 -39.74
CA PHE A 9 -53.11 -35.66 -39.31
C PHE A 9 -54.12 -34.77 -38.51
N GLY A 10 -53.80 -33.63 -37.86
CA GLY A 10 -52.51 -32.99 -37.60
C GLY A 10 -52.51 -31.43 -37.66
N SER A 11 -52.91 -30.73 -36.58
CA SER A 11 -52.70 -29.29 -36.35
C SER A 11 -52.34 -29.00 -34.89
N SER A 12 -51.73 -27.84 -34.61
CA SER A 12 -50.94 -27.60 -33.39
C SER A 12 -51.68 -26.88 -32.25
N ASP A 13 -52.16 -27.62 -31.25
CA ASP A 13 -52.54 -27.07 -29.95
C ASP A 13 -51.33 -27.06 -28.98
N ILE A 14 -50.65 -25.91 -28.88
CA ILE A 14 -49.74 -25.65 -27.76
C ILE A 14 -50.56 -25.01 -26.63
N SER A 15 -50.99 -25.85 -25.69
CA SER A 15 -51.62 -25.40 -24.45
C SER A 15 -50.62 -24.59 -23.61
N PHE A 16 -50.88 -23.29 -23.48
CA PHE A 16 -50.12 -22.43 -22.56
C PHE A 16 -50.35 -22.87 -21.11
N PRO A 17 -49.29 -23.02 -20.28
CA PRO A 17 -49.47 -23.41 -18.89
C PRO A 17 -50.13 -22.28 -18.08
N THR A 18 -51.22 -22.63 -17.39
CA THR A 18 -52.07 -21.75 -16.55
C THR A 18 -51.36 -21.08 -15.35
N HIS A 19 -50.05 -21.26 -15.20
CA HIS A 19 -49.25 -20.69 -14.12
C HIS A 19 -48.93 -19.19 -14.31
N PHE A 20 -48.96 -18.66 -15.54
CA PHE A 20 -48.76 -17.22 -15.76
C PHE A 20 -49.94 -16.36 -15.29
N TYR A 21 -51.18 -16.87 -15.38
CA TYR A 21 -52.36 -16.15 -14.90
C TYR A 21 -52.41 -16.03 -13.37
N ALA A 22 -51.90 -17.02 -12.64
CA ALA A 22 -51.81 -16.97 -11.18
C ALA A 22 -50.87 -15.84 -10.69
N LEU A 23 -49.75 -15.61 -11.39
CA LEU A 23 -48.83 -14.50 -11.11
C LEU A 23 -49.45 -13.13 -11.41
N PHE A 24 -50.27 -13.02 -12.46
CA PHE A 24 -50.94 -11.77 -12.81
C PHE A 24 -52.04 -11.38 -11.80
N ILE A 25 -52.81 -12.36 -11.32
CA ILE A 25 -53.86 -12.13 -10.30
C ILE A 25 -53.24 -11.86 -8.92
N ALA A 26 -52.15 -12.55 -8.54
CA ALA A 26 -51.39 -12.22 -7.33
C ALA A 26 -50.82 -10.78 -7.37
N GLY A 27 -50.45 -10.29 -8.56
CA GLY A 27 -49.94 -8.93 -8.78
C GLY A 27 -50.90 -7.80 -8.39
N GLN A 28 -52.23 -7.99 -8.47
CA GLN A 28 -53.19 -6.92 -8.16
C GLN A 28 -53.39 -6.67 -6.65
N SER A 29 -52.97 -7.61 -5.79
CA SER A 29 -53.02 -7.44 -4.33
C SER A 29 -51.66 -7.11 -3.70
N MET A 30 -50.56 -7.24 -4.45
CA MET A 30 -49.25 -6.80 -3.98
C MET A 30 -49.14 -5.28 -4.01
N PRO A 31 -48.71 -4.61 -2.91
CA PRO A 31 -48.42 -3.19 -2.95
C PRO A 31 -47.39 -2.90 -4.06
N SER A 32 -47.56 -1.80 -4.80
CA SER A 32 -46.65 -1.39 -5.89
C SER A 32 -45.17 -1.31 -5.46
N ARG A 33 -44.91 -1.17 -4.16
CA ARG A 33 -43.56 -1.19 -3.54
C ARG A 33 -42.96 -2.60 -3.44
N VAL A 34 -43.76 -3.65 -3.30
CA VAL A 34 -43.30 -5.06 -3.35
C VAL A 34 -42.97 -5.42 -4.79
N ILE A 35 -43.83 -5.05 -5.75
CA ILE A 35 -43.56 -5.22 -7.18
C ILE A 35 -42.27 -4.49 -7.55
N MET A 36 -42.09 -3.24 -7.15
CA MET A 36 -40.86 -2.50 -7.43
C MET A 36 -39.62 -3.05 -6.71
N ALA A 37 -39.75 -3.62 -5.52
CA ALA A 37 -38.65 -4.34 -4.85
C ALA A 37 -38.30 -5.65 -5.57
N LEU A 38 -39.30 -6.40 -6.05
CA LEU A 38 -39.11 -7.62 -6.82
C LEU A 38 -38.46 -7.31 -8.17
N VAL A 39 -38.93 -6.26 -8.86
CA VAL A 39 -38.32 -5.74 -10.10
C VAL A 39 -36.90 -5.27 -9.85
N LEU A 40 -36.61 -4.50 -8.79
CA LEU A 40 -35.22 -4.11 -8.47
C LEU A 40 -34.33 -5.30 -8.12
N THR A 41 -34.88 -6.34 -7.46
CA THR A 41 -34.13 -7.57 -7.15
C THR A 41 -33.88 -8.41 -8.41
N LEU A 42 -34.87 -8.52 -9.29
CA LEU A 42 -34.74 -9.19 -10.59
C LEU A 42 -33.84 -8.42 -11.55
N VAL A 43 -33.87 -7.09 -11.53
CA VAL A 43 -32.95 -6.23 -12.29
C VAL A 43 -31.54 -6.32 -11.72
N ALA A 44 -31.33 -6.34 -10.41
CA ALA A 44 -30.02 -6.57 -9.82
C ALA A 44 -29.49 -7.97 -10.14
N ALA A 45 -30.33 -9.02 -10.02
CA ALA A 45 -29.98 -10.38 -10.39
C ALA A 45 -29.69 -10.51 -11.89
N ALA A 46 -30.48 -9.86 -12.76
CA ALA A 46 -30.25 -9.82 -14.20
C ALA A 46 -29.00 -9.02 -14.56
N ILE A 47 -28.68 -7.91 -13.87
CA ILE A 47 -27.42 -7.17 -14.03
C ILE A 47 -26.23 -8.04 -13.59
N ILE A 48 -26.34 -8.81 -12.51
CA ILE A 48 -25.30 -9.75 -12.07
C ILE A 48 -25.14 -10.89 -13.06
N LEU A 49 -26.24 -11.47 -13.55
CA LEU A 49 -26.23 -12.56 -14.54
C LEU A 49 -25.68 -12.07 -15.89
N LEU A 50 -26.12 -10.89 -16.34
CA LEU A 50 -25.64 -10.24 -17.56
C LEU A 50 -24.17 -9.83 -17.41
N ALA A 51 -23.74 -9.30 -16.27
CA ALA A 51 -22.33 -9.04 -15.98
C ALA A 51 -21.50 -10.34 -15.99
N ASN A 52 -22.05 -11.47 -15.55
CA ASN A 52 -21.41 -12.78 -15.59
C ASN A 52 -21.31 -13.35 -17.02
N VAL A 53 -22.36 -13.20 -17.83
CA VAL A 53 -22.37 -13.60 -19.25
C VAL A 53 -21.45 -12.68 -20.06
N VAL A 54 -21.48 -11.37 -19.81
CA VAL A 54 -20.57 -10.39 -20.42
C VAL A 54 -19.13 -10.59 -19.93
N LEU A 55 -18.89 -11.09 -18.71
CA LEU A 55 -17.57 -11.52 -18.20
C LEU A 55 -17.02 -12.72 -18.98
N ASP A 56 -17.83 -13.76 -19.15
CA ASP A 56 -17.43 -14.98 -19.85
C ASP A 56 -17.19 -14.68 -21.35
N ILE A 57 -18.11 -13.93 -21.98
CA ILE A 57 -17.93 -13.41 -23.35
C ILE A 57 -16.70 -12.50 -23.40
N SER A 58 -16.46 -11.64 -22.40
CA SER A 58 -15.29 -10.75 -22.33
C SER A 58 -13.99 -11.55 -22.33
N GLN A 59 -13.85 -12.54 -21.46
CA GLN A 59 -12.63 -13.35 -21.36
C GLN A 59 -12.39 -14.13 -22.67
N LYS A 60 -13.46 -14.59 -23.32
CA LYS A 60 -13.43 -15.26 -24.63
C LYS A 60 -13.29 -14.33 -25.84
N THR A 61 -13.35 -13.00 -25.66
CA THR A 61 -13.25 -12.00 -26.75
C THR A 61 -12.09 -11.01 -26.62
N GLN A 62 -11.29 -11.11 -25.55
CA GLN A 62 -10.07 -10.31 -25.41
C GLN A 62 -8.95 -10.85 -26.30
N LEU A 63 -8.21 -9.93 -26.94
CA LEU A 63 -6.95 -10.24 -27.60
C LEU A 63 -5.93 -10.65 -26.53
N GLN A 64 -5.50 -11.90 -26.62
CA GLN A 64 -4.42 -12.49 -25.86
C GLN A 64 -3.18 -12.54 -26.75
N ILE A 65 -2.01 -12.32 -26.14
CA ILE A 65 -0.74 -12.61 -26.80
C ILE A 65 -0.15 -13.82 -26.10
N ALA A 66 0.04 -14.89 -26.87
CA ALA A 66 0.54 -16.20 -26.51
C ALA A 66 1.96 -16.37 -27.06
N ILE A 67 2.97 -16.30 -26.20
CA ILE A 67 4.38 -16.41 -26.62
C ILE A 67 4.89 -17.81 -26.26
N GLU A 68 5.37 -18.56 -27.26
CA GLU A 68 5.99 -19.88 -27.11
C GLU A 68 7.52 -19.71 -27.09
N ALA A 69 8.08 -19.68 -25.89
CA ALA A 69 9.51 -19.45 -25.66
C ALA A 69 10.05 -20.29 -24.50
N ASN A 70 11.33 -20.62 -24.57
CA ASN A 70 12.12 -21.12 -23.45
C ASN A 70 13.16 -20.05 -23.12
N VAL A 71 13.14 -19.57 -21.88
CA VAL A 71 13.98 -18.44 -21.45
C VAL A 71 14.45 -18.66 -20.02
N ALA A 72 15.73 -18.41 -19.74
CA ALA A 72 16.33 -18.67 -18.45
C ALA A 72 15.61 -17.96 -17.29
N ASN A 73 15.66 -18.57 -16.09
CA ASN A 73 14.90 -18.17 -14.90
C ASN A 73 15.31 -16.81 -14.28
N GLN A 74 16.24 -16.08 -14.90
CA GLN A 74 16.64 -14.70 -14.57
C GLN A 74 16.17 -13.69 -15.62
N SER A 75 15.76 -14.15 -16.80
CA SER A 75 15.37 -13.28 -17.90
C SER A 75 14.02 -12.64 -17.64
N THR A 76 13.88 -11.37 -18.04
CA THR A 76 12.61 -10.63 -17.96
C THR A 76 12.07 -10.41 -19.37
N LEU A 77 10.84 -10.89 -19.59
CA LEU A 77 10.04 -10.65 -20.79
C LEU A 77 9.16 -9.42 -20.54
N ALA A 78 9.40 -8.38 -21.32
CA ALA A 78 8.64 -7.15 -21.33
C ALA A 78 7.93 -6.96 -22.69
N ILE A 79 6.64 -6.65 -22.64
CA ILE A 79 5.78 -6.40 -23.80
C ILE A 79 5.43 -4.92 -23.80
N PHE A 80 5.77 -4.22 -24.87
CA PHE A 80 5.36 -2.84 -25.14
C PHE A 80 4.37 -2.83 -26.32
N VAL A 81 3.44 -1.89 -26.27
CA VAL A 81 2.34 -1.73 -27.23
C VAL A 81 2.36 -0.28 -27.73
N ASP A 82 2.25 -0.09 -29.05
CA ASP A 82 2.13 1.22 -29.71
C ASP A 82 3.13 2.28 -29.22
N ASP A 83 4.37 1.86 -29.00
CA ASP A 83 5.50 2.67 -28.52
C ASP A 83 5.28 3.36 -27.14
N GLU A 84 4.36 2.84 -26.30
CA GLU A 84 4.20 3.34 -24.92
C GLU A 84 5.52 3.25 -24.11
N PRO A 85 5.84 4.25 -23.26
CA PRO A 85 7.10 4.31 -22.51
C PRO A 85 7.17 3.36 -21.30
N ARG A 86 6.16 2.50 -21.11
CA ARG A 86 6.11 1.48 -20.05
C ARG A 86 5.66 0.16 -20.66
N PRO A 87 6.20 -0.98 -20.19
CA PRO A 87 5.73 -2.28 -20.66
C PRO A 87 4.30 -2.52 -20.18
N TYR A 88 3.45 -2.93 -21.11
CA TYR A 88 2.10 -3.44 -20.88
C TYR A 88 2.10 -4.68 -19.97
N LEU A 89 3.10 -5.56 -20.16
CA LEU A 89 3.38 -6.70 -19.30
C LEU A 89 4.88 -6.79 -19.08
N ALA A 90 5.32 -6.97 -17.83
CA ALA A 90 6.70 -7.34 -17.51
C ALA A 90 6.67 -8.52 -16.52
N GLN A 91 7.22 -9.67 -16.92
CA GLN A 91 7.30 -10.86 -16.09
C GLN A 91 8.70 -11.47 -16.15
N ARG A 92 9.18 -11.99 -15.00
CA ARG A 92 10.33 -12.90 -14.99
C ARG A 92 9.90 -14.24 -15.59
N ALA A 93 10.72 -14.77 -16.47
CA ALA A 93 10.52 -16.09 -17.05
C ALA A 93 10.51 -17.18 -15.97
N ARG A 94 9.82 -18.29 -16.27
CA ARG A 94 9.84 -19.52 -15.47
C ARG A 94 10.42 -20.66 -16.32
N PHE A 95 10.99 -21.66 -15.68
CA PHE A 95 11.46 -22.88 -16.35
C PHE A 95 10.36 -23.59 -17.14
N ASP A 96 10.75 -24.31 -18.20
CA ASP A 96 9.95 -25.01 -19.22
C ASP A 96 9.32 -24.14 -20.32
N PRO A 97 9.00 -24.73 -21.50
CA PRO A 97 8.30 -24.05 -22.59
C PRO A 97 6.94 -23.52 -22.12
N HIS A 98 6.91 -22.24 -21.79
CA HIS A 98 5.75 -21.61 -21.17
C HIS A 98 5.00 -20.72 -22.14
N LEU A 99 3.68 -20.86 -22.14
CA LEU A 99 2.75 -19.98 -22.82
C LEU A 99 2.58 -18.71 -21.97
N TYR A 100 3.33 -17.65 -22.31
CA TYR A 100 3.11 -16.35 -21.67
C TYR A 100 1.85 -15.73 -22.28
N ILE A 101 0.83 -15.51 -21.45
CA ILE A 101 -0.45 -14.92 -21.84
C ILE A 101 -0.53 -13.47 -21.35
N ALA A 102 -0.68 -12.52 -22.28
CA ALA A 102 -0.96 -11.12 -21.98
C ALA A 102 -2.44 -10.77 -22.31
N PRO A 103 -3.36 -10.81 -21.32
CA PRO A 103 -4.78 -10.58 -21.56
C PRO A 103 -5.14 -9.08 -21.57
N GLY A 104 -5.97 -8.67 -22.53
CA GLY A 104 -6.65 -7.37 -22.51
C GLY A 104 -5.99 -6.27 -23.36
N VAL A 105 -5.22 -6.64 -24.37
CA VAL A 105 -4.62 -5.70 -25.33
C VAL A 105 -5.72 -4.96 -26.09
N GLN A 106 -5.57 -3.65 -26.29
CA GLN A 106 -6.64 -2.81 -26.86
C GLN A 106 -6.85 -3.07 -28.37
N GLN A 107 -8.07 -2.78 -28.84
CA GLN A 107 -8.38 -2.77 -30.27
C GLN A 107 -7.54 -1.69 -30.97
N GLY A 108 -6.95 -2.03 -32.12
CA GLY A 108 -6.11 -1.10 -32.89
C GLY A 108 -4.60 -1.24 -32.66
N LEU A 109 -4.11 -2.39 -32.20
CA LEU A 109 -2.67 -2.66 -32.10
C LEU A 109 -1.97 -2.44 -33.46
N HIS A 110 -1.13 -1.41 -33.54
CA HIS A 110 -0.35 -1.07 -34.73
C HIS A 110 1.09 -1.60 -34.63
N ARG A 111 1.70 -1.48 -33.46
CA ARG A 111 3.06 -1.93 -33.14
C ARG A 111 3.10 -2.68 -31.81
N MET A 112 3.97 -3.67 -31.73
CA MET A 112 4.33 -4.34 -30.49
C MET A 112 5.85 -4.47 -30.42
N ARG A 113 6.46 -4.15 -29.28
CA ARG A 113 7.89 -4.37 -29.05
C ARG A 113 8.07 -5.35 -27.91
N LEU A 114 8.70 -6.48 -28.18
CA LEU A 114 9.09 -7.48 -27.19
C LEU A 114 10.52 -7.20 -26.77
N GLU A 115 10.72 -6.84 -25.51
CA GLU A 115 12.05 -6.74 -24.91
C GLU A 115 12.29 -7.94 -24.00
N LEU A 116 13.27 -8.76 -24.37
CA LEU A 116 13.87 -9.76 -23.49
C LEU A 116 15.15 -9.18 -22.92
N SER A 117 15.38 -9.39 -21.62
CA SER A 117 16.58 -8.93 -20.92
C SER A 117 17.08 -10.02 -19.98
N GLY A 118 18.41 -10.16 -19.82
CA GLY A 118 19.04 -11.23 -19.05
C GLY A 118 19.01 -12.59 -19.77
N LEU A 119 19.20 -12.61 -21.10
CA LEU A 119 19.23 -13.83 -21.90
C LEU A 119 20.51 -14.66 -21.67
N GLY A 120 20.36 -15.98 -21.60
CA GLY A 120 21.45 -16.96 -21.49
C GLY A 120 21.63 -17.80 -22.75
N GLU A 121 22.69 -18.63 -22.77
CA GLU A 121 22.88 -19.63 -23.83
C GLU A 121 21.76 -20.69 -23.81
N GLY A 122 21.14 -20.93 -24.96
CA GLY A 122 20.04 -21.88 -25.10
C GLY A 122 18.63 -21.26 -25.06
N ASP A 123 18.51 -19.94 -24.82
CA ASP A 123 17.23 -19.24 -24.89
C ASP A 123 16.71 -19.14 -26.34
N TRP A 124 15.41 -19.38 -26.53
CA TRP A 124 14.76 -19.35 -27.84
C TRP A 124 13.31 -18.84 -27.79
N ILE A 125 12.89 -18.20 -28.87
CA ILE A 125 11.47 -17.97 -29.20
C ILE A 125 11.12 -18.77 -30.44
N ARG A 126 10.01 -19.52 -30.38
CA ARG A 126 9.49 -20.32 -31.49
C ARG A 126 8.31 -19.66 -32.19
N ALA A 127 7.43 -19.00 -31.44
CA ALA A 127 6.30 -18.28 -32.01
C ALA A 127 5.76 -17.19 -31.08
N VAL A 128 5.14 -16.18 -31.70
CA VAL A 128 4.28 -15.19 -31.03
C VAL A 128 2.91 -15.29 -31.68
N THR A 129 1.91 -15.78 -30.96
CA THR A 129 0.54 -15.96 -31.44
C THR A 129 -0.37 -14.92 -30.81
N PHE A 130 -1.13 -14.22 -31.64
CA PHE A 130 -2.22 -13.35 -31.21
C PHE A 130 -3.51 -14.16 -31.30
N GLU A 131 -4.22 -14.31 -30.19
CA GLU A 131 -5.38 -15.20 -30.05
C GLU A 131 -6.57 -14.41 -29.49
N VAL A 132 -7.80 -14.78 -29.82
CA VAL A 132 -9.02 -14.27 -29.19
C VAL A 132 -9.84 -15.48 -28.72
N GLY A 133 -9.97 -15.60 -27.40
CA GLY A 133 -10.28 -16.90 -26.79
C GLY A 133 -9.22 -17.92 -27.21
N ASP A 134 -9.64 -19.14 -27.55
CA ASP A 134 -8.74 -20.21 -28.03
C ASP A 134 -8.51 -20.16 -29.56
N THR A 135 -8.88 -19.07 -30.23
CA THR A 135 -8.77 -18.94 -31.71
C THR A 135 -7.59 -18.04 -32.10
N PRO A 136 -6.55 -18.57 -32.78
CA PRO A 136 -5.44 -17.75 -33.25
C PRO A 136 -5.86 -16.84 -34.41
N ILE A 137 -5.71 -15.53 -34.21
CA ILE A 137 -5.93 -14.49 -35.22
C ILE A 137 -4.69 -14.33 -36.12
N ARG A 138 -3.48 -14.31 -35.52
CA ARG A 138 -2.23 -14.14 -36.28
C ARG A 138 -1.08 -14.80 -35.52
N ARG A 139 -0.43 -15.80 -36.14
CA ARG A 139 0.79 -16.42 -35.61
C ARG A 139 2.01 -15.89 -36.36
N PHE A 140 2.98 -15.38 -35.63
CA PHE A 140 4.32 -15.08 -36.13
C PHE A 140 5.22 -16.27 -35.84
N ASP A 141 5.74 -16.89 -36.89
CA ASP A 141 6.71 -17.97 -36.81
C ASP A 141 8.16 -17.44 -36.73
N VAL A 142 9.11 -18.37 -36.62
CA VAL A 142 10.55 -18.11 -36.59
C VAL A 142 11.04 -17.22 -37.75
N GLU A 143 10.55 -17.42 -38.97
CA GLU A 143 11.01 -16.68 -40.14
C GLU A 143 10.44 -15.25 -40.14
N GLN A 144 9.18 -15.08 -39.74
CA GLN A 144 8.54 -13.77 -39.62
C GLN A 144 9.10 -12.95 -38.45
N ILE A 145 9.39 -13.58 -37.31
CA ILE A 145 10.06 -12.95 -36.17
C ILE A 145 11.47 -12.48 -36.58
N ARG A 146 12.20 -13.27 -37.36
CA ARG A 146 13.50 -12.91 -37.91
C ARG A 146 13.42 -11.76 -38.92
N ALA A 147 12.41 -11.77 -39.80
CA ALA A 147 12.20 -10.73 -40.81
C ALA A 147 11.77 -9.38 -40.20
N ALA A 148 11.10 -9.39 -39.04
CA ALA A 148 10.74 -8.16 -38.31
C ALA A 148 11.97 -7.38 -37.80
N GLY A 149 13.11 -8.05 -37.64
CA GLY A 149 14.42 -7.44 -37.40
C GLY A 149 14.63 -6.95 -35.96
N PRO A 150 15.70 -7.39 -35.26
CA PRO A 150 16.11 -6.74 -34.03
C PRO A 150 16.71 -5.36 -34.37
N THR A 151 16.24 -4.30 -33.69
CA THR A 151 16.72 -2.92 -33.94
C THR A 151 18.18 -2.69 -33.55
N GLN A 152 18.73 -3.57 -32.73
CA GLN A 152 20.16 -3.71 -32.43
C GLN A 152 20.46 -5.21 -32.31
N ILE A 153 21.67 -5.64 -32.71
CA ILE A 153 22.30 -6.98 -32.51
C ILE A 153 22.24 -7.94 -33.72
N GLY A 154 23.22 -8.85 -33.78
CA GLY A 154 23.61 -9.67 -34.95
C GLY A 154 22.60 -10.73 -35.41
N ARG A 155 22.90 -11.34 -36.57
CA ARG A 155 21.98 -12.24 -37.30
C ARG A 155 21.58 -13.45 -36.43
N PRO A 156 20.28 -13.65 -36.13
CA PRO A 156 19.83 -14.85 -35.44
C PRO A 156 20.06 -16.10 -36.30
N ALA A 157 20.43 -17.18 -35.62
CA ALA A 157 20.66 -18.51 -36.20
C ALA A 157 19.45 -19.41 -35.98
N ILE A 158 19.19 -20.30 -36.95
CA ILE A 158 18.16 -21.33 -36.82
C ILE A 158 18.87 -22.63 -36.43
N VAL A 159 18.44 -23.22 -35.32
CA VAL A 159 18.77 -24.60 -34.92
C VAL A 159 17.44 -25.29 -34.69
N ASP A 160 17.22 -26.47 -35.28
CA ASP A 160 16.04 -27.32 -35.09
C ASP A 160 14.66 -26.61 -35.17
N ARG A 161 14.51 -25.70 -36.15
CA ARG A 161 13.30 -24.85 -36.35
C ARG A 161 12.96 -23.94 -35.16
N GLN A 162 13.96 -23.54 -34.38
CA GLN A 162 13.86 -22.53 -33.32
C GLN A 162 14.73 -21.32 -33.68
N THR A 163 14.30 -20.11 -33.29
CA THR A 163 15.18 -18.93 -33.33
C THR A 163 16.06 -18.98 -32.09
N VAL A 164 17.32 -19.40 -32.24
CA VAL A 164 18.29 -19.32 -31.13
C VAL A 164 18.74 -17.88 -31.00
N LEU A 165 18.58 -17.33 -29.80
CA LEU A 165 18.86 -15.92 -29.52
C LEU A 165 20.30 -15.79 -29.05
N THR A 166 21.18 -15.24 -29.87
CA THR A 166 22.55 -14.89 -29.44
C THR A 166 22.53 -13.49 -28.83
N PRO A 167 22.69 -13.33 -27.50
CA PRO A 167 22.69 -12.01 -26.89
C PRO A 167 23.96 -11.23 -27.24
N VAL A 168 23.79 -9.92 -27.38
CA VAL A 168 24.84 -8.92 -27.14
C VAL A 168 24.25 -7.96 -26.11
N ASP A 169 25.07 -7.51 -25.16
CA ASP A 169 24.63 -6.66 -24.03
C ASP A 169 23.42 -7.20 -23.22
N GLY A 170 23.16 -8.51 -23.29
CA GLY A 170 22.12 -9.21 -22.53
C GLY A 170 20.67 -8.80 -22.83
N LYS A 171 20.41 -8.08 -23.92
CA LYS A 171 19.06 -7.62 -24.30
C LYS A 171 18.71 -7.95 -25.73
N LEU A 172 17.43 -8.17 -26.00
CA LEU A 172 16.87 -8.37 -27.35
C LEU A 172 15.55 -7.61 -27.45
N SER A 173 15.43 -6.77 -28.49
CA SER A 173 14.19 -6.05 -28.81
C SER A 173 13.65 -6.51 -30.17
N ILE A 174 12.53 -7.22 -30.18
CA ILE A 174 11.81 -7.61 -31.42
C ILE A 174 10.65 -6.63 -31.62
N ALA A 175 10.70 -5.83 -32.69
CA ALA A 175 9.64 -4.89 -33.03
C ALA A 175 8.72 -5.47 -34.12
N LEU A 176 7.55 -5.95 -33.74
CA LEU A 176 6.51 -6.37 -34.68
C LEU A 176 5.70 -5.13 -35.12
N ALA A 177 5.99 -4.64 -36.32
CA ALA A 177 5.29 -3.53 -36.96
C ALA A 177 4.15 -4.01 -37.90
N ASP A 178 3.29 -3.08 -38.34
CA ASP A 178 2.16 -3.32 -39.25
C ASP A 178 1.28 -4.51 -38.85
N LEU A 179 1.02 -4.60 -37.54
CA LEU A 179 0.19 -5.67 -36.98
C LEU A 179 -1.25 -5.61 -37.51
N LYS A 180 -1.78 -4.39 -37.73
CA LYS A 180 -3.11 -4.08 -38.31
C LYS A 180 -4.20 -5.06 -37.84
N LEU A 181 -4.20 -5.40 -36.55
CA LEU A 181 -5.12 -6.35 -35.95
C LEU A 181 -6.49 -5.70 -35.72
N SER A 182 -7.20 -5.44 -36.81
CA SER A 182 -8.58 -4.94 -36.80
C SER A 182 -9.56 -6.08 -36.56
N TYR A 183 -9.61 -6.60 -35.33
CA TYR A 183 -10.64 -7.55 -34.95
C TYR A 183 -11.98 -6.82 -34.79
N ASN A 184 -12.86 -6.95 -35.81
CA ASN A 184 -14.24 -6.47 -35.80
C ASN A 184 -15.15 -7.34 -34.91
N GLY A 185 -14.77 -7.49 -33.63
CA GLY A 185 -15.65 -8.05 -32.62
C GLY A 185 -16.90 -7.17 -32.44
N PRO A 186 -18.05 -7.75 -32.04
CA PRO A 186 -19.27 -6.98 -31.82
C PRO A 186 -19.02 -5.84 -30.82
N SER A 187 -19.64 -4.69 -31.05
CA SER A 187 -19.42 -3.41 -30.33
C SER A 187 -19.69 -3.45 -28.81
N ILE A 188 -20.18 -4.58 -28.30
CA ILE A 188 -20.23 -4.98 -26.89
C ILE A 188 -18.82 -5.07 -26.26
N ALA A 189 -17.76 -5.20 -27.06
CA ALA A 189 -16.36 -5.34 -26.64
C ALA A 189 -15.77 -4.17 -25.81
N ARG A 190 -16.55 -3.10 -25.53
CA ARG A 190 -16.18 -2.04 -24.56
C ARG A 190 -16.62 -2.32 -23.10
N LEU A 191 -17.61 -3.19 -22.86
CA LEU A 191 -17.92 -3.66 -21.50
C LEU A 191 -16.83 -4.53 -20.83
N PRO A 192 -16.09 -5.40 -21.55
CA PRO A 192 -14.94 -6.17 -21.05
C PRO A 192 -13.99 -5.48 -20.07
N GLN A 193 -13.64 -4.21 -20.29
CA GLN A 193 -12.69 -3.47 -19.44
C GLN A 193 -13.27 -3.15 -18.06
N TRP A 194 -14.58 -2.90 -17.96
CA TRP A 194 -15.27 -2.72 -16.69
C TRP A 194 -15.43 -4.05 -15.96
N THR A 195 -15.75 -5.12 -16.70
CA THR A 195 -16.00 -6.43 -16.10
C THR A 195 -14.72 -7.14 -15.64
N GLY A 196 -13.60 -7.02 -16.37
CA GLY A 196 -12.31 -7.55 -15.90
C GLY A 196 -11.84 -6.95 -14.57
N ARG A 197 -12.29 -5.73 -14.25
CA ARG A 197 -12.11 -5.10 -12.93
C ARG A 197 -13.09 -5.64 -11.87
N LEU A 198 -14.31 -6.04 -12.26
CA LEU A 198 -15.27 -6.70 -11.37
C LEU A 198 -14.75 -8.03 -10.78
N GLY A 199 -13.79 -8.68 -11.45
CA GLY A 199 -13.12 -9.90 -10.97
C GLY A 199 -11.98 -9.67 -9.96
N ARG A 200 -11.55 -8.42 -9.76
CA ARG A 200 -10.56 -8.03 -8.72
C ARG A 200 -11.31 -7.58 -7.45
N GLY A 201 -10.61 -7.51 -6.32
CA GLY A 201 -11.19 -7.09 -5.04
C GLY A 201 -11.87 -5.72 -5.08
N ASP A 202 -11.42 -4.85 -5.98
CA ASP A 202 -11.90 -3.49 -6.17
C ASP A 202 -13.30 -3.47 -6.82
N GLY A 203 -13.57 -4.46 -7.67
CA GLY A 203 -14.85 -4.72 -8.31
C GLY A 203 -16.00 -5.01 -7.34
N VAL A 204 -15.66 -5.70 -6.25
CA VAL A 204 -16.58 -6.00 -5.14
C VAL A 204 -17.05 -4.73 -4.47
N LEU A 205 -16.08 -3.87 -4.11
CA LEU A 205 -16.33 -2.57 -3.51
C LEU A 205 -17.19 -1.72 -4.46
N GLY A 206 -16.86 -1.76 -5.75
CA GLY A 206 -17.70 -1.40 -6.90
C GLY A 206 -19.20 -1.58 -6.68
N LEU A 207 -19.61 -2.84 -6.56
CA LEU A 207 -21.01 -3.24 -6.47
C LEU A 207 -21.66 -2.88 -5.12
N ILE A 208 -20.91 -2.95 -4.01
CA ILE A 208 -21.40 -2.57 -2.67
C ILE A 208 -21.84 -1.10 -2.66
N LEU A 209 -21.04 -0.23 -3.27
CA LEU A 209 -21.29 1.21 -3.30
C LEU A 209 -22.36 1.60 -4.31
N LEU A 210 -22.38 0.97 -5.48
CA LEU A 210 -23.48 1.17 -6.44
C LEU A 210 -24.82 0.75 -5.82
N GLY A 211 -24.88 -0.41 -5.16
CA GLY A 211 -26.06 -0.86 -4.42
C GLY A 211 -26.48 0.13 -3.33
N PHE A 212 -25.51 0.66 -2.58
CA PHE A 212 -25.75 1.69 -1.57
C PHE A 212 -26.31 3.00 -2.17
N VAL A 213 -25.73 3.50 -3.26
CA VAL A 213 -26.21 4.72 -3.96
C VAL A 213 -27.62 4.53 -4.50
N LEU A 214 -27.90 3.38 -5.15
CA LEU A 214 -29.24 3.04 -5.62
C LEU A 214 -30.26 2.96 -4.47
N VAL A 215 -29.85 2.43 -3.31
CA VAL A 215 -30.67 2.40 -2.09
C VAL A 215 -30.95 3.80 -1.54
N VAL A 216 -29.97 4.72 -1.56
CA VAL A 216 -30.19 6.12 -1.15
C VAL A 216 -31.14 6.83 -2.11
N ILE A 217 -30.94 6.69 -3.42
CA ILE A 217 -31.80 7.29 -4.47
C ILE A 217 -33.24 6.76 -4.35
N ALA A 218 -33.44 5.45 -4.23
CA ALA A 218 -34.75 4.83 -4.09
C ALA A 218 -35.54 5.32 -2.85
N ASN A 219 -34.83 5.79 -1.81
CA ASN A 219 -35.41 6.28 -0.55
C ASN A 219 -35.36 7.83 -0.41
N ALA A 220 -34.96 8.57 -1.45
CA ALA A 220 -34.81 10.02 -1.45
C ALA A 220 -36.12 10.83 -1.24
N ARG A 221 -37.28 10.16 -1.13
CA ARG A 221 -38.62 10.78 -1.00
C ARG A 221 -38.85 11.51 0.34
N GLY A 222 -38.01 11.28 1.35
CA GLY A 222 -38.05 12.02 2.61
C GLY A 222 -37.04 13.16 2.61
N ALA A 223 -37.42 14.33 3.14
CA ALA A 223 -36.56 15.50 3.25
C ALA A 223 -35.17 15.18 3.85
N GLY A 224 -35.12 14.31 4.87
CA GLY A 224 -33.86 13.84 5.46
C GLY A 224 -32.91 13.18 4.46
N MET A 225 -33.40 12.33 3.55
CA MET A 225 -32.58 11.67 2.53
C MET A 225 -32.22 12.62 1.37
N ALA A 226 -33.11 13.56 1.00
CA ALA A 226 -32.76 14.60 0.03
C ALA A 226 -31.56 15.44 0.50
N SER A 227 -31.47 15.75 1.80
CA SER A 227 -30.28 16.40 2.37
C SER A 227 -29.03 15.52 2.29
N VAL A 228 -29.14 14.22 2.53
CA VAL A 228 -28.00 13.30 2.39
C VAL A 228 -27.53 13.24 0.93
N LEU A 229 -28.45 13.18 -0.03
CA LEU A 229 -28.12 13.20 -1.46
C LEU A 229 -27.38 14.48 -1.88
N VAL A 230 -27.81 15.65 -1.37
CA VAL A 230 -27.09 16.92 -1.57
C VAL A 230 -25.67 16.83 -0.97
N LEU A 231 -25.50 16.29 0.23
CA LEU A 231 -24.18 16.14 0.85
C LEU A 231 -23.28 15.11 0.13
N CYS A 232 -23.86 14.03 -0.44
CA CYS A 232 -23.15 13.12 -1.34
C CYS A 232 -22.60 13.88 -2.55
N LEU A 233 -23.45 14.65 -3.22
CA LEU A 233 -23.08 15.41 -4.42
C LEU A 233 -22.04 16.49 -4.08
N THR A 234 -22.26 17.32 -3.06
CA THR A 234 -21.31 18.39 -2.70
C THR A 234 -19.97 17.84 -2.24
N SER A 235 -19.94 16.78 -1.41
CA SER A 235 -18.66 16.17 -0.98
C SER A 235 -17.86 15.61 -2.17
N THR A 236 -18.55 14.98 -3.12
CA THR A 236 -17.94 14.46 -4.35
C THR A 236 -17.42 15.61 -5.22
N VAL A 237 -18.25 16.61 -5.50
CA VAL A 237 -17.87 17.79 -6.30
C VAL A 237 -16.74 18.59 -5.65
N SER A 238 -16.72 18.74 -4.32
CA SER A 238 -15.63 19.40 -3.60
C SER A 238 -14.29 18.68 -3.81
N VAL A 239 -14.26 17.35 -3.80
CA VAL A 239 -13.04 16.57 -4.12
C VAL A 239 -12.66 16.74 -5.60
N TYR A 240 -13.62 16.56 -6.50
CA TYR A 240 -13.41 16.65 -7.96
C TYR A 240 -12.97 18.03 -8.45
N LEU A 241 -13.31 19.11 -7.74
CA LEU A 241 -12.85 20.47 -8.05
C LEU A 241 -11.55 20.81 -7.31
N ALA A 242 -11.47 20.56 -6.00
CA ALA A 242 -10.31 20.99 -5.20
C ALA A 242 -9.01 20.28 -5.62
N VAL A 243 -9.07 18.99 -5.97
CA VAL A 243 -7.88 18.24 -6.42
C VAL A 243 -7.23 18.88 -7.65
N PRO A 244 -7.85 18.92 -8.84
CA PRO A 244 -7.18 19.46 -10.03
C PRO A 244 -6.81 20.94 -9.91
N ILE A 245 -7.62 21.76 -9.23
CA ILE A 245 -7.34 23.19 -9.06
C ILE A 245 -6.12 23.39 -8.16
N ILE A 246 -6.11 22.80 -6.96
CA ILE A 246 -5.06 23.06 -5.97
C ILE A 246 -3.75 22.37 -6.36
N THR A 247 -3.77 21.19 -6.99
CA THR A 247 -2.53 20.57 -7.50
C THR A 247 -1.93 21.31 -8.68
N ALA A 248 -2.72 22.07 -9.44
CA ALA A 248 -2.20 22.93 -10.50
C ALA A 248 -1.70 24.29 -9.97
N MET A 249 -2.31 24.82 -8.90
CA MET A 249 -1.91 26.10 -8.29
C MET A 249 -0.72 25.98 -7.32
N VAL A 250 -0.54 24.84 -6.66
CA VAL A 250 0.53 24.60 -5.69
C VAL A 250 1.52 23.60 -6.25
N ALA A 251 2.57 24.10 -6.90
CA ALA A 251 3.66 23.30 -7.47
C ALA A 251 4.96 23.46 -6.65
N VAL A 252 4.89 23.28 -5.32
CA VAL A 252 6.08 23.31 -4.44
C VAL A 252 6.60 21.88 -4.27
N PRO A 253 7.76 21.50 -4.83
CA PRO A 253 8.28 20.15 -4.71
C PRO A 253 8.63 19.80 -3.25
N ASP A 254 8.62 18.52 -2.91
CA ASP A 254 9.06 18.07 -1.59
C ASP A 254 10.55 18.40 -1.34
N ALA A 255 10.88 18.77 -0.11
CA ALA A 255 12.22 19.25 0.25
C ALA A 255 13.22 18.09 0.45
N ALA A 256 14.34 18.14 -0.28
CA ALA A 256 15.45 17.17 -0.16
C ALA A 256 16.38 17.42 1.05
N SER A 257 16.04 18.37 1.93
CA SER A 257 17.00 18.93 2.90
C SER A 257 17.37 17.97 4.03
N LEU A 258 16.52 17.01 4.40
CA LEU A 258 16.82 16.02 5.46
C LEU A 258 16.94 14.58 4.94
N SER A 259 16.37 14.29 3.76
CA SER A 259 16.36 12.99 3.10
C SER A 259 15.96 13.18 1.63
N VAL A 260 16.41 12.29 0.74
CA VAL A 260 15.89 12.22 -0.63
C VAL A 260 14.91 11.05 -0.77
N GLY A 261 13.71 11.37 -1.23
CA GLY A 261 12.70 10.41 -1.65
C GLY A 261 12.26 10.64 -3.10
N ARG A 262 11.38 9.76 -3.59
CA ARG A 262 10.88 9.81 -4.96
C ARG A 262 10.19 11.15 -5.26
N ALA A 263 9.46 11.71 -4.30
CA ALA A 263 8.78 13.00 -4.45
C ALA A 263 9.75 14.13 -4.87
N ALA A 264 10.80 14.36 -4.09
CA ALA A 264 11.81 15.39 -4.36
C ALA A 264 12.60 15.14 -5.66
N TYR A 265 12.90 13.88 -5.98
CA TYR A 265 13.62 13.52 -7.21
C TYR A 265 12.82 13.83 -8.49
N PHE A 266 11.51 13.59 -8.49
CA PHE A 266 10.61 13.77 -9.64
C PHE A 266 9.81 15.09 -9.62
N GLY A 267 10.15 16.05 -8.75
CA GLY A 267 9.47 17.36 -8.71
C GLY A 267 8.02 17.31 -8.20
N LEU A 268 7.65 16.26 -7.47
CA LEU A 268 6.29 16.04 -6.99
C LEU A 268 6.05 16.73 -5.63
N SER A 269 4.81 17.15 -5.39
CA SER A 269 4.38 17.83 -4.17
C SER A 269 3.40 16.97 -3.37
N THR A 270 3.77 16.59 -2.14
CA THR A 270 2.81 16.04 -1.16
C THR A 270 1.93 17.15 -0.57
N LEU A 271 2.49 18.35 -0.37
CA LEU A 271 1.79 19.51 0.18
C LEU A 271 0.57 19.91 -0.66
N ALA A 272 0.69 19.94 -1.98
CA ALA A 272 -0.41 20.29 -2.89
C ALA A 272 -1.61 19.33 -2.74
N ASN A 273 -1.32 18.03 -2.68
CA ASN A 273 -2.31 16.98 -2.45
C ASN A 273 -2.95 17.08 -1.05
N GLN A 274 -2.18 17.40 -0.01
CA GLN A 274 -2.69 17.61 1.36
C GLN A 274 -3.65 18.81 1.42
N LEU A 275 -3.27 19.95 0.84
CA LEU A 275 -4.11 21.14 0.76
C LEU A 275 -5.39 20.88 -0.04
N ALA A 276 -5.31 20.16 -1.16
CA ALA A 276 -6.47 19.81 -1.97
C ALA A 276 -7.52 19.02 -1.17
N VAL A 277 -7.12 17.96 -0.47
CA VAL A 277 -8.04 17.12 0.31
C VAL A 277 -8.53 17.85 1.56
N LEU A 278 -7.71 18.69 2.19
CA LEU A 278 -8.14 19.56 3.30
C LEU A 278 -9.22 20.57 2.86
N ILE A 279 -9.04 21.20 1.70
CA ILE A 279 -10.02 22.13 1.11
C ILE A 279 -11.31 21.38 0.72
N ALA A 280 -11.20 20.16 0.17
CA ALA A 280 -12.37 19.33 -0.11
C ALA A 280 -13.17 18.97 1.16
N LEU A 281 -12.48 18.63 2.26
CA LEU A 281 -13.10 18.38 3.56
C LEU A 281 -13.79 19.65 4.12
N ALA A 282 -13.13 20.81 4.02
CA ALA A 282 -13.69 22.08 4.44
C ALA A 282 -14.94 22.46 3.63
N GLY A 283 -14.94 22.21 2.32
CA GLY A 283 -16.11 22.37 1.45
C GLY A 283 -17.27 21.48 1.85
N ALA A 284 -17.02 20.19 2.10
CA ALA A 284 -18.01 19.23 2.56
C ALA A 284 -18.62 19.60 3.93
N ALA A 285 -17.79 20.03 4.88
CA ALA A 285 -18.24 20.51 6.19
C ALA A 285 -19.04 21.83 6.09
N THR A 286 -18.63 22.74 5.22
CA THR A 286 -19.36 24.00 4.96
C THR A 286 -20.73 23.73 4.36
N ALA A 287 -20.83 22.80 3.38
CA ALA A 287 -22.10 22.38 2.80
C ALA A 287 -23.06 21.81 3.87
N ALA A 288 -22.56 21.02 4.83
CA ALA A 288 -23.34 20.51 5.96
C ALA A 288 -23.89 21.64 6.85
N VAL A 289 -23.10 22.69 7.13
CA VAL A 289 -23.53 23.85 7.91
C VAL A 289 -24.54 24.72 7.14
N CYS A 290 -24.30 25.01 5.87
CA CYS A 290 -25.23 25.77 5.03
C CYS A 290 -26.59 25.07 4.90
N LEU A 291 -26.59 23.75 4.67
CA LEU A 291 -27.80 22.94 4.56
C LEU A 291 -28.61 22.90 5.87
N LEU A 292 -27.93 22.96 7.02
CA LEU A 292 -28.56 23.12 8.34
C LEU A 292 -29.22 24.50 8.50
N ILE A 293 -28.56 25.57 8.07
CA ILE A 293 -29.10 26.94 8.16
C ILE A 293 -30.36 27.06 7.30
N ILE A 294 -30.31 26.61 6.04
CA ILE A 294 -31.46 26.57 5.12
C ILE A 294 -32.62 25.77 5.74
N ARG A 295 -32.33 24.58 6.29
CA ARG A 295 -33.30 23.74 7.00
C ARG A 295 -33.97 24.45 8.17
N ARG A 296 -33.21 25.17 9.00
CA ARG A 296 -33.75 25.89 10.16
C ARG A 296 -34.66 27.05 9.74
N GLY A 297 -34.35 27.75 8.66
CA GLY A 297 -35.24 28.75 8.07
C GLY A 297 -36.56 28.16 7.57
N GLN A 298 -36.53 26.95 6.98
CA GLN A 298 -37.74 26.27 6.47
C GLN A 298 -38.57 25.56 7.57
N SER A 299 -37.98 25.21 8.70
CA SER A 299 -38.64 24.40 9.74
C SER A 299 -39.57 25.18 10.67
N ALA A 300 -39.81 26.47 10.40
CA ALA A 300 -40.76 27.28 11.16
C ALA A 300 -42.24 26.88 10.96
N CYS A 301 -42.55 26.05 9.94
CA CYS A 301 -43.92 25.75 9.52
C CYS A 301 -44.30 24.25 9.51
N VAL A 302 -43.57 23.36 10.20
CA VAL A 302 -43.87 21.91 10.19
C VAL A 302 -44.04 21.35 11.60
N GLY A 303 -45.22 20.76 11.85
CA GLY A 303 -45.63 20.23 13.16
C GLY A 303 -44.83 19.01 13.66
N PRO A 304 -45.02 18.63 14.93
CA PRO A 304 -44.18 17.66 15.62
C PRO A 304 -44.31 16.23 15.06
N ALA A 305 -43.17 15.59 14.80
CA ALA A 305 -43.11 14.22 14.33
C ALA A 305 -43.41 13.19 15.45
N VAL A 306 -44.15 12.14 15.09
CA VAL A 306 -44.61 11.06 16.00
C VAL A 306 -43.45 10.32 16.66
N ALA A 307 -43.57 10.05 17.96
CA ALA A 307 -42.56 9.34 18.75
C ALA A 307 -42.50 7.84 18.38
N PRO A 308 -41.29 7.24 18.26
CA PRO A 308 -41.15 5.81 18.03
C PRO A 308 -41.43 5.01 19.31
N GLY A 309 -42.23 3.94 19.19
CA GLY A 309 -42.66 3.11 20.30
C GLY A 309 -41.53 2.36 21.04
N ALA A 310 -41.75 2.13 22.34
CA ALA A 310 -40.81 1.42 23.19
C ALA A 310 -40.79 -0.09 22.90
N ALA A 311 -39.60 -0.68 22.81
CA ALA A 311 -39.42 -2.13 22.77
C ALA A 311 -39.29 -2.68 24.20
N THR A 312 -40.04 -3.73 24.52
CA THR A 312 -40.14 -4.32 25.86
C THR A 312 -38.89 -5.11 26.27
N LEU A 313 -38.60 -5.10 27.59
CA LEU A 313 -37.51 -5.89 28.18
C LEU A 313 -37.94 -7.33 28.45
N ALA A 314 -37.45 -8.28 27.65
CA ALA A 314 -37.39 -9.69 28.03
C ALA A 314 -36.19 -10.37 27.33
N GLY A 315 -35.13 -10.72 28.08
CA GLY A 315 -33.97 -11.41 27.48
C GLY A 315 -32.59 -11.23 28.12
N ARG A 316 -32.48 -10.90 29.42
CA ARG A 316 -31.15 -10.70 30.07
C ARG A 316 -30.25 -11.95 30.06
N TRP A 317 -30.81 -13.16 30.07
CA TRP A 317 -30.04 -14.42 30.11
C TRP A 317 -29.63 -14.93 28.72
N ARG A 318 -30.46 -14.71 27.68
CA ARG A 318 -30.10 -15.04 26.29
C ARG A 318 -28.89 -14.24 25.80
N GLY A 319 -28.67 -13.03 26.32
CA GLY A 319 -27.52 -12.20 25.98
C GLY A 319 -26.17 -12.79 26.40
N ALA A 320 -26.08 -13.45 27.57
CA ALA A 320 -24.84 -14.05 28.06
C ALA A 320 -24.51 -15.36 27.33
N VAL A 321 -25.49 -16.24 27.13
CA VAL A 321 -25.33 -17.48 26.36
C VAL A 321 -25.01 -17.16 24.89
N ALA A 322 -25.69 -16.18 24.30
CA ALA A 322 -25.35 -15.68 22.97
C ALA A 322 -23.94 -15.07 22.94
N LEU A 323 -23.50 -14.32 23.97
CA LEU A 323 -22.13 -13.78 24.02
C LEU A 323 -21.08 -14.90 24.01
N VAL A 324 -21.25 -15.95 24.81
CA VAL A 324 -20.32 -17.09 24.84
C VAL A 324 -20.31 -17.86 23.52
N LEU A 325 -21.49 -18.19 22.96
CA LEU A 325 -21.59 -18.82 21.63
C LEU A 325 -21.09 -17.91 20.51
N THR A 326 -21.21 -16.59 20.63
CA THR A 326 -20.73 -15.62 19.63
C THR A 326 -19.22 -15.43 19.70
N VAL A 327 -18.62 -15.40 20.89
CA VAL A 327 -17.15 -15.46 21.06
C VAL A 327 -16.61 -16.77 20.49
N PHE A 328 -17.28 -17.89 20.77
CA PHE A 328 -16.90 -19.19 20.20
C PHE A 328 -17.04 -19.21 18.66
N VAL A 329 -18.17 -18.81 18.09
CA VAL A 329 -18.39 -18.80 16.63
C VAL A 329 -17.54 -17.74 15.90
N ALA A 330 -17.26 -16.59 16.52
CA ALA A 330 -16.29 -15.63 15.97
C ALA A 330 -14.85 -16.14 16.06
N SER A 331 -14.50 -16.92 17.09
CA SER A 331 -13.20 -17.60 17.14
C SER A 331 -13.07 -18.71 16.12
N VAL A 332 -14.15 -19.42 15.72
CA VAL A 332 -14.03 -20.56 14.79
C VAL A 332 -13.31 -20.21 13.47
N PRO A 333 -13.60 -19.10 12.75
CA PRO A 333 -12.79 -18.64 11.62
C PRO A 333 -11.34 -18.29 11.98
N LEU A 334 -11.11 -17.66 13.13
CA LEU A 334 -9.77 -17.39 13.68
C LEU A 334 -8.97 -18.69 13.92
N LEU A 335 -9.65 -19.76 14.34
CA LEU A 335 -9.09 -21.10 14.58
C LEU A 335 -9.01 -21.94 13.27
N ALA A 336 -9.79 -21.61 12.24
CA ALA A 336 -9.87 -22.33 10.95
C ALA A 336 -8.74 -21.95 10.00
N VAL A 337 -8.31 -20.69 10.10
CA VAL A 337 -7.28 -20.05 9.27
C VAL A 337 -6.04 -19.72 10.10
N ALA A 338 -6.01 -20.07 11.38
CA ALA A 338 -4.74 -20.22 12.09
C ALA A 338 -3.88 -21.16 11.23
N PRO A 339 -2.77 -20.69 10.63
CA PRO A 339 -1.90 -21.60 9.92
C PRO A 339 -1.47 -22.66 10.91
N ASP A 340 -1.30 -23.90 10.43
CA ASP A 340 -0.56 -24.88 11.20
C ASP A 340 0.79 -24.23 11.55
N ILE A 341 0.99 -23.97 12.85
CA ILE A 341 2.07 -23.09 13.38
C ILE A 341 3.45 -23.55 12.88
N TYR A 342 3.54 -24.83 12.53
CA TYR A 342 4.74 -25.51 12.12
C TYR A 342 4.86 -25.64 10.59
N ALA A 343 3.74 -25.65 9.84
CA ALA A 343 3.75 -25.85 8.39
C ALA A 343 4.35 -24.67 7.58
N GLN A 344 4.26 -23.44 8.09
CA GLN A 344 4.86 -22.27 7.41
C GLN A 344 6.40 -22.26 7.46
N GLY A 345 7.02 -23.05 8.34
CA GLY A 345 8.47 -23.12 8.46
C GLY A 345 9.18 -23.78 7.28
N HIS A 346 8.51 -24.66 6.53
CA HIS A 346 9.19 -25.59 5.61
C HIS A 346 9.47 -25.05 4.20
N TYR A 347 8.86 -23.92 3.81
CA TYR A 347 9.06 -23.36 2.46
C TYR A 347 10.33 -22.51 2.38
N PRO A 348 11.06 -22.54 1.24
CA PRO A 348 12.10 -21.57 0.94
C PRO A 348 11.59 -20.14 1.07
N ILE A 349 12.43 -19.25 1.59
CA ILE A 349 12.12 -17.83 1.69
C ILE A 349 12.18 -17.25 0.27
N PRO A 350 11.09 -16.63 -0.24
CA PRO A 350 11.11 -16.06 -1.58
C PRO A 350 11.96 -14.78 -1.60
N PRO A 351 12.88 -14.62 -2.58
CA PRO A 351 13.68 -13.41 -2.70
C PRO A 351 12.81 -12.22 -3.11
N GLY A 352 12.91 -11.12 -2.35
CA GLY A 352 12.18 -9.87 -2.63
C GLY A 352 12.47 -8.80 -1.59
N TRP A 353 12.42 -7.52 -1.98
CA TRP A 353 12.87 -6.41 -1.13
C TRP A 353 12.17 -6.37 0.24
N ASP A 354 10.83 -6.42 0.27
CA ASP A 354 10.07 -6.47 1.53
C ASP A 354 10.38 -7.75 2.33
N THR A 355 10.42 -8.90 1.66
CA THR A 355 10.68 -10.20 2.29
C THR A 355 12.06 -10.27 2.92
N ASN A 356 13.10 -9.77 2.25
CA ASN A 356 14.48 -9.78 2.75
C ASN A 356 14.59 -8.94 4.03
N ASN A 357 13.98 -7.75 4.05
CA ASN A 357 13.96 -6.87 5.20
C ASN A 357 13.16 -7.46 6.37
N ILE A 358 11.94 -7.94 6.12
CA ILE A 358 11.09 -8.57 7.13
C ILE A 358 11.77 -9.82 7.71
N THR A 359 12.38 -10.66 6.86
CA THR A 359 13.10 -11.86 7.30
C THR A 359 14.29 -11.50 8.19
N LEU A 360 15.07 -10.46 7.86
CA LEU A 360 16.16 -10.00 8.72
C LEU A 360 15.63 -9.52 10.09
N TRP A 361 14.59 -8.69 10.12
CA TRP A 361 14.02 -8.22 11.38
C TRP A 361 13.49 -9.38 12.24
N GLN A 362 12.81 -10.34 11.62
CA GLN A 362 12.32 -11.54 12.32
C GLN A 362 13.48 -12.42 12.83
N TYR A 363 14.56 -12.56 12.05
CA TYR A 363 15.79 -13.25 12.48
C TYR A 363 16.43 -12.55 13.69
N LEU A 364 16.60 -11.22 13.65
CA LEU A 364 17.21 -10.49 14.76
C LEU A 364 16.37 -10.61 16.05
N ILE A 365 15.05 -10.60 15.95
CA ILE A 365 14.15 -10.85 17.10
C ILE A 365 14.27 -12.31 17.59
N HIS A 366 14.47 -13.27 16.67
CA HIS A 366 14.66 -14.68 17.01
C HIS A 366 15.96 -14.91 17.81
N GLU A 367 17.04 -14.25 17.41
CA GLU A 367 18.34 -14.25 18.12
C GLU A 367 18.34 -13.39 19.40
N GLY A 368 17.23 -12.71 19.72
CA GLY A 368 17.05 -11.96 20.96
C GLY A 368 17.46 -10.48 20.93
N PHE A 369 17.80 -9.93 19.75
CA PHE A 369 18.05 -8.50 19.59
C PHE A 369 16.74 -7.69 19.71
N ARG A 370 16.85 -6.48 20.27
CA ARG A 370 15.69 -5.62 20.55
C ARG A 370 15.41 -4.61 19.42
N PRO A 371 14.18 -4.61 18.88
CA PRO A 371 13.71 -3.59 17.93
C PRO A 371 13.92 -2.16 18.44
N LEU A 372 14.23 -1.24 17.52
CA LEU A 372 14.55 0.18 17.75
C LEU A 372 15.79 0.46 18.62
N ARG A 373 16.23 -0.50 19.42
CA ARG A 373 17.43 -0.39 20.26
C ARG A 373 18.68 -0.90 19.55
N ASP A 374 18.62 -2.12 19.03
CA ASP A 374 19.76 -2.80 18.41
C ASP A 374 19.69 -2.71 16.87
N PHE A 375 18.48 -2.60 16.30
CA PHE A 375 18.24 -2.42 14.86
C PHE A 375 16.92 -1.68 14.59
N TRP A 376 16.79 -1.01 13.44
CA TRP A 376 15.59 -0.26 13.05
C TRP A 376 14.41 -1.19 12.71
N PHE A 377 13.22 -0.90 13.25
CA PHE A 377 12.01 -1.70 13.06
C PHE A 377 10.74 -0.82 13.04
N PRO A 378 9.99 -0.75 11.92
CA PRO A 378 8.96 0.28 11.76
C PRO A 378 7.56 -0.10 12.26
N TYR A 379 7.37 -1.33 12.75
CA TYR A 379 6.03 -1.89 13.00
C TYR A 379 5.65 -1.94 14.49
N GLY A 380 6.21 -1.03 15.32
CA GLY A 380 5.86 -0.90 16.74
C GLY A 380 5.93 -2.23 17.49
N GLY A 381 4.95 -2.51 18.35
CA GLY A 381 4.89 -3.73 19.17
C GLY A 381 4.70 -5.05 18.42
N THR A 382 4.44 -5.04 17.10
CA THR A 382 4.24 -6.29 16.32
C THR A 382 5.48 -7.18 16.26
N TRP A 383 6.65 -6.70 16.70
CA TRP A 383 7.85 -7.51 16.87
C TRP A 383 7.60 -8.76 17.70
N VAL A 384 6.68 -8.72 18.68
CA VAL A 384 6.35 -9.90 19.49
C VAL A 384 5.86 -11.07 18.65
N PHE A 385 5.26 -10.84 17.48
CA PHE A 385 4.81 -11.89 16.56
C PHE A 385 5.98 -12.67 15.94
N SER A 386 7.19 -12.13 16.02
CA SER A 386 8.44 -12.73 15.51
C SER A 386 9.24 -13.46 16.59
N LEU A 387 8.77 -13.45 17.84
CA LEU A 387 9.40 -14.20 18.93
C LEU A 387 9.45 -15.71 18.60
N PRO A 388 10.50 -16.43 19.05
CA PRO A 388 10.63 -17.86 18.84
C PRO A 388 9.35 -18.62 19.23
N ALA A 389 8.96 -19.57 18.39
CA ALA A 389 7.74 -20.37 18.58
C ALA A 389 7.71 -21.00 19.99
N PRO A 390 6.56 -21.05 20.67
CA PRO A 390 5.23 -20.68 20.18
C PRO A 390 4.83 -19.21 20.44
N TRP A 391 5.70 -18.40 21.07
CA TRP A 391 5.30 -17.13 21.67
C TRP A 391 4.77 -16.14 20.64
N GLY A 392 5.43 -16.00 19.49
CA GLY A 392 4.98 -15.06 18.46
C GLY A 392 3.60 -15.37 17.90
N GLN A 393 3.28 -16.65 17.72
CA GLN A 393 1.98 -17.09 17.25
C GLN A 393 0.90 -16.89 18.33
N ILE A 394 1.22 -17.12 19.61
CA ILE A 394 0.33 -16.85 20.74
C ILE A 394 0.01 -15.34 20.82
N PHE A 395 1.03 -14.47 20.73
CA PHE A 395 0.82 -13.02 20.75
C PHE A 395 0.01 -12.53 19.54
N SER A 396 0.26 -13.07 18.34
CA SER A 396 -0.51 -12.71 17.14
C SER A 396 -1.98 -13.12 17.25
N ALA A 397 -2.26 -14.33 17.76
CA ALA A 397 -3.62 -14.79 18.00
C ALA A 397 -4.32 -13.97 19.11
N ALA A 398 -3.60 -13.62 20.18
CA ALA A 398 -4.12 -12.80 21.27
C ALA A 398 -4.45 -11.37 20.83
N GLU A 399 -3.58 -10.74 20.03
CA GLU A 399 -3.81 -9.41 19.47
C GLU A 399 -5.05 -9.39 18.58
N GLN A 400 -5.13 -10.27 17.58
CA GLN A 400 -6.28 -10.35 16.67
C GLN A 400 -7.58 -10.61 17.44
N THR A 401 -7.55 -11.48 18.45
CA THR A 401 -8.70 -11.77 19.32
C THR A 401 -9.12 -10.52 20.10
N LEU A 402 -8.17 -9.80 20.71
CA LEU A 402 -8.44 -8.61 21.50
C LEU A 402 -8.99 -7.47 20.64
N LEU A 403 -8.40 -7.24 19.46
CA LEU A 403 -8.84 -6.27 18.46
C LEU A 403 -10.32 -6.47 18.08
N TYR A 404 -10.65 -7.65 17.52
CA TYR A 404 -12.03 -7.94 17.12
C TYR A 404 -13.01 -8.00 18.31
N ALA A 405 -12.56 -8.37 19.51
CA ALA A 405 -13.37 -8.30 20.73
C ALA A 405 -13.67 -6.85 21.15
N VAL A 406 -12.68 -5.95 21.13
CA VAL A 406 -12.86 -4.52 21.42
C VAL A 406 -13.82 -3.91 20.40
N LEU A 407 -13.65 -4.17 19.10
CA LEU A 407 -14.57 -3.72 18.05
C LEU A 407 -16.00 -4.21 18.31
N LEU A 408 -16.19 -5.51 18.52
CA LEU A 408 -17.51 -6.13 18.71
C LEU A 408 -18.23 -5.59 19.95
N LEU A 409 -17.53 -5.49 21.07
CA LEU A 409 -18.07 -5.01 22.33
C LEU A 409 -18.41 -3.52 22.27
N SER A 410 -17.55 -2.71 21.63
CA SER A 410 -17.78 -1.28 21.48
C SER A 410 -18.94 -0.99 20.52
N LEU A 411 -18.99 -1.66 19.36
CA LEU A 411 -20.14 -1.60 18.45
C LEU A 411 -21.43 -2.09 19.12
N HIS A 412 -21.38 -3.18 19.91
CA HIS A 412 -22.54 -3.66 20.66
C HIS A 412 -23.11 -2.58 21.58
N VAL A 413 -22.27 -1.83 22.30
CA VAL A 413 -22.73 -0.72 23.15
C VAL A 413 -23.30 0.43 22.31
N VAL A 414 -22.56 0.91 21.31
CA VAL A 414 -22.93 2.06 20.47
C VAL A 414 -24.20 1.81 19.65
N MET A 415 -24.41 0.58 19.17
CA MET A 415 -25.60 0.18 18.40
C MET A 415 -26.81 -0.20 19.29
N GLY A 416 -26.76 0.09 20.59
CA GLY A 416 -27.91 -0.08 21.50
C GLY A 416 -28.11 -1.52 21.98
N ARG A 417 -27.02 -2.26 22.21
CA ARG A 417 -26.96 -3.61 22.78
C ARG A 417 -27.70 -4.70 22.00
N ARG A 418 -27.83 -4.53 20.68
CA ARG A 418 -28.35 -5.55 19.75
C ARG A 418 -27.18 -6.25 19.06
N LEU A 419 -26.89 -7.50 19.42
CA LEU A 419 -25.66 -8.20 19.02
C LEU A 419 -25.55 -8.52 17.51
N LEU A 420 -26.67 -8.82 16.84
CA LEU A 420 -26.70 -9.36 15.48
C LEU A 420 -25.91 -8.53 14.44
N ALA A 421 -26.01 -7.21 14.49
CA ALA A 421 -25.37 -6.34 13.49
C ALA A 421 -23.91 -5.97 13.79
N PRO A 422 -23.51 -5.63 15.03
CA PRO A 422 -22.12 -5.67 15.45
C PRO A 422 -21.44 -6.98 15.02
N PHE A 423 -22.07 -8.12 15.29
CA PHE A 423 -21.54 -9.43 14.88
C PHE A 423 -21.41 -9.56 13.36
N ALA A 424 -22.43 -9.19 12.58
CA ALA A 424 -22.37 -9.24 11.12
C ALA A 424 -21.28 -8.33 10.53
N ILE A 425 -21.11 -7.13 11.09
CA ILE A 425 -20.08 -6.15 10.68
C ILE A 425 -18.67 -6.64 11.03
N VAL A 426 -18.45 -7.13 12.24
CA VAL A 426 -17.15 -7.67 12.67
C VAL A 426 -16.80 -8.94 11.87
N SER A 427 -17.76 -9.85 11.69
CA SER A 427 -17.57 -11.06 10.88
C SER A 427 -17.22 -10.72 9.44
N LEU A 428 -17.86 -9.71 8.85
CA LEU A 428 -17.56 -9.20 7.52
C LEU A 428 -16.13 -8.66 7.41
N ILE A 429 -15.70 -7.82 8.35
CA ILE A 429 -14.34 -7.25 8.36
C ILE A 429 -13.30 -8.37 8.52
N MET A 430 -13.55 -9.32 9.43
CA MET A 430 -12.66 -10.47 9.65
C MET A 430 -12.57 -11.38 8.42
N ILE A 431 -13.68 -11.64 7.71
CA ILE A 431 -13.66 -12.38 6.45
C ILE A 431 -12.86 -11.62 5.39
N ALA A 432 -13.05 -10.30 5.26
CA ALA A 432 -12.34 -9.49 4.29
C ALA A 432 -10.82 -9.40 4.57
N ASP A 433 -10.40 -9.37 5.83
CA ASP A 433 -8.98 -9.49 6.24
C ASP A 433 -8.40 -10.85 5.84
N ARG A 434 -9.09 -11.96 6.15
CA ARG A 434 -8.64 -13.32 5.80
C ARG A 434 -8.60 -13.62 4.29
N LEU A 435 -9.42 -12.94 3.49
CA LEU A 435 -9.39 -12.99 2.04
C LEU A 435 -8.36 -12.05 1.41
N TYR A 436 -7.56 -11.34 2.23
CA TYR A 436 -6.61 -10.30 1.79
C TYR A 436 -7.26 -9.13 1.02
N ILE A 437 -8.58 -8.95 1.13
CA ILE A 437 -9.29 -7.76 0.60
C ILE A 437 -8.89 -6.52 1.40
N PHE A 438 -8.70 -6.68 2.71
CA PHE A 438 -8.13 -5.66 3.60
C PHE A 438 -6.83 -6.19 4.21
N TRP A 439 -5.69 -6.02 3.56
CA TRP A 439 -4.42 -6.64 4.01
C TRP A 439 -3.83 -6.00 5.29
N GLY A 440 -4.10 -6.59 6.44
CA GLY A 440 -3.54 -6.13 7.70
C GLY A 440 -4.46 -5.17 8.45
N VAL A 441 -5.72 -5.57 8.58
CA VAL A 441 -6.72 -4.89 9.44
C VAL A 441 -6.18 -4.71 10.86
N PHE A 442 -5.33 -5.62 11.35
CA PHE A 442 -4.67 -5.56 12.67
C PHE A 442 -3.95 -4.24 12.97
N ARG A 443 -3.53 -3.48 11.94
CA ARG A 443 -2.95 -2.14 12.10
C ARG A 443 -3.99 -1.03 12.06
N TYR A 444 -4.80 -1.01 11.02
CA TYR A 444 -5.68 0.14 10.71
C TYR A 444 -6.99 0.13 11.49
N LEU A 445 -7.37 -1.00 12.07
CA LEU A 445 -8.54 -1.07 12.93
C LEU A 445 -8.29 -0.47 14.33
N LEU A 446 -7.03 -0.32 14.76
CA LEU A 446 -6.67 0.25 16.06
C LEU A 446 -7.22 1.67 16.26
N ALA A 447 -7.08 2.56 15.27
CA ALA A 447 -7.60 3.93 15.37
C ALA A 447 -9.14 3.95 15.44
N VAL A 448 -9.79 3.03 14.72
CA VAL A 448 -11.24 2.82 14.76
C VAL A 448 -11.68 2.32 16.13
N ASP A 449 -11.00 1.32 16.69
CA ASP A 449 -11.33 0.73 17.99
C ASP A 449 -11.17 1.73 19.13
N VAL A 450 -10.08 2.51 19.16
CA VAL A 450 -9.89 3.61 20.13
C VAL A 450 -11.08 4.57 20.10
N PHE A 451 -11.55 4.94 18.91
CA PHE A 451 -12.66 5.86 18.76
C PHE A 451 -14.04 5.26 19.09
N ILE A 452 -14.35 4.04 18.65
CA ILE A 452 -15.64 3.40 18.96
C ILE A 452 -15.70 3.01 20.43
N ALA A 453 -14.58 2.62 21.05
CA ALA A 453 -14.50 2.38 22.49
C ALA A 453 -14.72 3.66 23.31
N PHE A 454 -14.17 4.81 22.86
CA PHE A 454 -14.48 6.12 23.43
C PHE A 454 -15.99 6.45 23.34
N LEU A 455 -16.62 6.24 22.17
CA LEU A 455 -18.08 6.41 22.01
C LEU A 455 -18.89 5.45 22.90
N ALA A 456 -18.43 4.21 23.09
CA ALA A 456 -19.07 3.25 23.98
C ALA A 456 -19.02 3.72 25.45
N GLN A 457 -17.93 4.34 25.88
CA GLN A 457 -17.82 5.01 27.18
C GLN A 457 -18.77 6.20 27.32
N LEU A 458 -19.10 6.90 26.22
CA LEU A 458 -20.08 7.99 26.24
C LEU A 458 -21.55 7.54 26.38
N ALA A 459 -21.86 6.27 26.08
CA ALA A 459 -23.23 5.75 26.07
C ALA A 459 -23.96 5.91 27.43
N PRO A 460 -25.30 6.16 27.45
CA PRO A 460 -26.03 6.37 28.71
C PRO A 460 -25.97 5.18 29.68
N ALA A 461 -25.98 3.95 29.15
CA ALA A 461 -25.93 2.73 29.93
C ALA A 461 -24.48 2.31 30.26
N ARG A 462 -23.75 3.17 30.98
CA ARG A 462 -22.36 2.90 31.41
C ARG A 462 -22.32 1.78 32.46
N THR A 463 -21.54 0.73 32.22
CA THR A 463 -21.17 -0.30 33.19
C THR A 463 -19.67 -0.24 33.49
N LEU A 464 -19.18 -0.95 34.52
CA LEU A 464 -17.75 -0.98 34.84
C LEU A 464 -16.91 -1.48 33.64
N TRP A 465 -17.31 -2.57 33.00
CA TRP A 465 -16.59 -3.14 31.85
C TRP A 465 -16.56 -2.20 30.63
N THR A 466 -17.63 -1.42 30.36
CA THR A 466 -17.61 -0.44 29.26
C THR A 466 -16.63 0.70 29.48
N ARG A 467 -16.22 0.99 30.72
CA ARG A 467 -15.16 1.97 31.03
C ARG A 467 -13.76 1.38 30.77
N GLY A 468 -13.62 0.06 30.72
CA GLY A 468 -12.36 -0.62 30.41
C GLY A 468 -12.05 -0.70 28.90
N LEU A 469 -13.05 -0.59 28.03
CA LEU A 469 -12.87 -0.70 26.57
C LEU A 469 -11.92 0.37 26.02
N PHE A 470 -12.14 1.65 26.39
CA PHE A 470 -11.30 2.76 25.90
C PHE A 470 -9.83 2.66 26.33
N PRO A 471 -9.47 2.48 27.62
CA PRO A 471 -8.07 2.30 28.00
C PRO A 471 -7.47 1.01 27.44
N ALA A 472 -8.24 -0.07 27.24
CA ALA A 472 -7.74 -1.28 26.58
C ALA A 472 -7.41 -1.03 25.10
N ALA A 473 -8.29 -0.34 24.36
CA ALA A 473 -8.04 0.05 22.97
C ALA A 473 -6.84 1.01 22.85
N VAL A 474 -6.73 1.98 23.76
CA VAL A 474 -5.60 2.92 23.83
C VAL A 474 -4.29 2.19 24.14
N LEU A 475 -4.28 1.23 25.07
CA LEU A 475 -3.10 0.43 25.38
C LEU A 475 -2.69 -0.44 24.19
N LEU A 476 -3.65 -1.08 23.53
CA LEU A 476 -3.39 -1.91 22.34
C LEU A 476 -2.80 -1.09 21.20
N ALA A 477 -3.37 0.09 20.92
CA ALA A 477 -2.84 1.01 19.91
C ALA A 477 -1.46 1.59 20.29
N ALA A 478 -1.27 1.97 21.57
CA ALA A 478 0.03 2.45 22.08
C ALA A 478 1.13 1.39 21.98
N PHE A 479 0.79 0.11 22.19
CA PHE A 479 1.72 -1.00 22.07
C PHE A 479 2.00 -1.34 20.60
N ILE A 480 0.96 -1.68 19.83
CA ILE A 480 1.10 -2.21 18.47
C ILE A 480 1.56 -1.14 17.47
N GLU A 481 0.91 0.02 17.40
CA GLU A 481 1.27 1.06 16.44
C GLU A 481 0.86 2.47 16.96
N PRO A 482 1.73 3.16 17.73
CA PRO A 482 1.38 4.41 18.42
C PRO A 482 0.75 5.51 17.55
N ILE A 483 1.08 5.56 16.26
CA ILE A 483 0.54 6.54 15.31
C ILE A 483 -1.00 6.45 15.18
N GLN A 484 -1.58 5.28 15.43
CA GLN A 484 -3.03 5.05 15.37
C GLN A 484 -3.78 5.87 16.44
N LEU A 485 -3.13 6.22 17.56
CA LEU A 485 -3.66 7.19 18.53
C LEU A 485 -3.78 8.60 17.93
N LEU A 486 -2.80 9.03 17.14
CA LEU A 486 -2.84 10.33 16.46
C LEU A 486 -3.88 10.33 15.33
N TYR A 487 -4.08 9.21 14.64
CA TYR A 487 -5.16 9.06 13.66
C TYR A 487 -6.57 9.06 14.30
N ALA A 488 -6.71 8.52 15.52
CA ALA A 488 -7.96 8.58 16.29
C ALA A 488 -8.23 9.95 16.96
N ALA A 489 -7.19 10.71 17.28
CA ALA A 489 -7.30 11.92 18.10
C ALA A 489 -8.30 12.97 17.57
N PRO A 490 -8.34 13.33 16.26
CA PRO A 490 -9.32 14.30 15.75
C PRO A 490 -10.78 13.86 15.98
N ALA A 491 -11.06 12.55 15.80
CA ALA A 491 -12.39 11.97 15.99
C ALA A 491 -12.82 11.99 17.46
N VAL A 492 -11.91 11.62 18.36
CA VAL A 492 -12.12 11.63 19.82
C VAL A 492 -12.33 13.06 20.32
N LEU A 493 -11.46 14.01 19.94
CA LEU A 493 -11.54 15.41 20.36
C LEU A 493 -12.82 16.10 19.86
N MET A 494 -13.15 15.94 18.57
CA MET A 494 -14.38 16.52 18.00
C MET A 494 -15.64 15.98 18.70
N THR A 495 -15.67 14.68 18.95
CA THR A 495 -16.76 14.01 19.66
C THR A 495 -16.88 14.51 21.10
N PHE A 496 -15.76 14.66 21.80
CA PHE A 496 -15.72 15.21 23.16
C PHE A 496 -16.28 16.64 23.22
N CYS A 497 -15.84 17.51 22.31
CA CYS A 497 -16.34 18.89 22.19
C CYS A 497 -17.85 18.93 21.92
N LEU A 498 -18.37 18.11 20.99
CA LEU A 498 -19.80 17.99 20.72
C LEU A 498 -20.57 17.44 21.93
N ALA A 499 -19.99 16.50 22.67
CA ALA A 499 -20.61 15.90 23.85
C ALA A 499 -20.63 16.86 25.05
N ILE A 500 -19.66 17.76 25.20
CA ILE A 500 -19.71 18.90 26.14
C ILE A 500 -20.78 19.90 25.71
N ARG A 501 -20.83 20.25 24.42
CA ARG A 501 -21.82 21.19 23.88
C ARG A 501 -23.26 20.74 24.19
N SER A 502 -23.54 19.44 24.17
CA SER A 502 -24.87 18.89 24.50
C SER A 502 -25.22 18.86 26.00
N GLN A 503 -24.30 19.16 26.92
CA GLN A 503 -24.61 19.16 28.36
C GLN A 503 -25.20 20.50 28.84
N PRO A 504 -26.26 20.47 29.68
CA PRO A 504 -26.71 21.65 30.42
C PRO A 504 -25.72 21.97 31.55
N GLY A 505 -25.52 23.26 31.85
CA GLY A 505 -24.65 23.72 32.95
C GLY A 505 -23.15 23.59 32.69
N ARG A 506 -22.65 24.23 31.62
CA ARG A 506 -21.22 24.16 31.20
C ARG A 506 -20.29 25.00 32.08
N SER A 507 -20.10 24.63 33.35
CA SER A 507 -19.02 25.22 34.16
C SER A 507 -17.64 24.67 33.72
N PRO A 508 -16.56 25.48 33.73
CA PRO A 508 -15.21 24.99 33.42
C PRO A 508 -14.81 23.80 34.30
N HIS A 509 -15.22 23.79 35.57
CA HIS A 509 -14.98 22.67 36.49
C HIS A 509 -15.70 21.38 36.07
N ALA A 510 -16.95 21.45 35.60
CA ALA A 510 -17.66 20.28 35.08
C ALA A 510 -16.99 19.71 33.81
N VAL A 511 -16.50 20.59 32.93
CA VAL A 511 -15.74 20.20 31.73
C VAL A 511 -14.41 19.54 32.12
N ALA A 512 -13.63 20.14 33.02
CA ALA A 512 -12.36 19.59 33.49
C ALA A 512 -12.54 18.24 34.22
N ARG A 513 -13.54 18.12 35.11
CA ARG A 513 -13.89 16.85 35.78
C ARG A 513 -14.28 15.79 34.76
N ARG A 514 -15.01 16.15 33.71
CA ARG A 514 -15.39 15.21 32.65
C ARG A 514 -14.19 14.77 31.83
N PHE A 515 -13.32 15.70 31.43
CA PHE A 515 -12.06 15.40 30.75
C PHE A 515 -11.22 14.41 31.57
N ALA A 516 -11.05 14.69 32.88
CA ALA A 516 -10.36 13.80 33.80
C ALA A 516 -10.98 12.38 33.82
N LEU A 517 -12.29 12.26 34.00
CA LEU A 517 -12.99 10.97 34.04
C LEU A 517 -13.00 10.21 32.71
N GLU A 518 -12.91 10.90 31.58
CA GLU A 518 -12.96 10.27 30.25
C GLU A 518 -11.56 9.94 29.71
N PHE A 519 -10.52 10.73 30.01
CA PHE A 519 -9.17 10.55 29.47
C PHE A 519 -8.11 10.00 30.43
N ILE A 520 -8.20 10.22 31.76
CA ILE A 520 -7.19 9.70 32.71
C ILE A 520 -6.96 8.19 32.58
N PRO A 521 -7.99 7.32 32.43
CA PRO A 521 -7.75 5.89 32.25
C PRO A 521 -6.85 5.57 31.04
N GLY A 522 -7.04 6.28 29.92
CA GLY A 522 -6.20 6.15 28.73
C GLY A 522 -4.77 6.67 28.96
N PHE A 523 -4.63 7.82 29.61
CA PHE A 523 -3.31 8.37 29.98
C PHE A 523 -2.55 7.45 30.96
N VAL A 524 -3.23 6.85 31.94
CA VAL A 524 -2.63 5.88 32.87
C VAL A 524 -2.18 4.63 32.14
N ALA A 525 -2.92 4.15 31.14
CA ALA A 525 -2.51 3.02 30.30
C ALA A 525 -1.24 3.34 29.48
N VAL A 526 -1.19 4.50 28.82
CA VAL A 526 0.00 4.96 28.08
C VAL A 526 1.19 5.20 29.02
N ALA A 527 0.98 5.81 30.17
CA ALA A 527 2.02 6.04 31.18
C ALA A 527 2.56 4.73 31.76
N GLY A 528 1.69 3.73 31.99
CA GLY A 528 2.09 2.39 32.39
C GLY A 528 2.96 1.71 31.34
N TYR A 529 2.59 1.80 30.06
CA TYR A 529 3.42 1.30 28.96
C TYR A 529 4.76 2.04 28.86
N ALA A 530 4.76 3.36 28.96
CA ALA A 530 5.98 4.17 28.97
C ALA A 530 6.89 3.85 30.18
N ALA A 531 6.32 3.52 31.34
CA ALA A 531 7.06 3.06 32.51
C ALA A 531 7.69 1.68 32.30
N VAL A 532 7.00 0.75 31.61
CA VAL A 532 7.58 -0.53 31.19
C VAL A 532 8.76 -0.30 30.23
N LEU A 533 8.58 0.53 29.20
CA LEU A 533 9.67 0.90 28.28
C LEU A 533 10.84 1.61 28.99
N ALA A 534 10.57 2.40 30.04
CA ALA A 534 11.61 3.03 30.84
C ALA A 534 12.39 1.98 31.65
N ALA A 535 11.68 1.04 32.28
CA ALA A 535 12.27 -0.04 33.07
C ALA A 535 13.13 -1.01 32.23
N THR A 536 12.79 -1.25 30.95
CA THR A 536 13.62 -2.06 30.04
C THR A 536 14.76 -1.26 29.38
N GLY A 537 14.75 0.08 29.50
CA GLY A 537 15.70 1.00 28.87
C GLY A 537 15.39 1.32 27.39
N ASP A 538 14.21 0.96 26.91
CA ASP A 538 13.81 1.07 25.50
C ASP A 538 13.07 2.38 25.18
N LEU A 539 12.57 3.11 26.19
CA LEU A 539 11.79 4.34 26.03
C LEU A 539 12.49 5.41 25.17
N LYS A 540 13.80 5.61 25.37
CA LYS A 540 14.57 6.62 24.60
C LYS A 540 14.60 6.30 23.10
N TYR A 541 14.65 5.02 22.74
CA TYR A 541 14.68 4.54 21.37
C TYR A 541 13.30 4.67 20.71
N GLN A 542 12.24 4.33 21.46
CA GLN A 542 10.86 4.51 21.01
C GLN A 542 10.54 6.00 20.75
N ILE A 543 11.00 6.91 21.61
CA ILE A 543 10.87 8.37 21.40
C ILE A 543 11.70 8.80 20.18
N GLY A 544 12.97 8.38 20.09
CA GLY A 544 13.85 8.69 18.96
C GLY A 544 13.22 8.33 17.61
N PHE A 545 12.71 7.10 17.48
CA PHE A 545 11.96 6.63 16.30
C PHE A 545 10.75 7.50 15.98
N LEU A 546 9.90 7.80 16.99
CA LEU A 546 8.70 8.64 16.77
C LEU A 546 9.09 10.06 16.32
N THR A 547 10.23 10.59 16.77
CA THR A 547 10.75 11.89 16.31
C THR A 547 11.43 11.84 14.93
N SER A 548 11.94 10.68 14.48
CA SER A 548 12.57 10.53 13.15
C SER A 548 11.59 10.22 12.01
N LEU A 549 10.31 9.99 12.32
CA LEU A 549 9.26 9.69 11.32
C LEU A 549 9.12 10.77 10.22
N GLY A 550 9.40 12.04 10.51
CA GLY A 550 9.31 13.13 9.53
C GLY A 550 10.23 12.91 8.32
N PRO A 551 11.56 12.88 8.51
CA PRO A 551 12.52 12.55 7.44
C PRO A 551 12.27 11.20 6.75
N HIS A 552 11.87 10.15 7.49
CA HIS A 552 11.50 8.85 6.88
C HIS A 552 10.24 8.95 5.99
N THR A 553 9.29 9.82 6.33
CA THR A 553 8.10 10.07 5.49
C THR A 553 8.52 10.68 4.15
N VAL A 554 9.50 11.59 4.16
CA VAL A 554 10.08 12.16 2.92
C VAL A 554 10.80 11.08 2.10
N SER A 555 11.63 10.24 2.73
CA SER A 555 12.34 9.15 2.01
C SER A 555 11.39 8.18 1.31
N SER A 556 10.25 7.91 1.96
CA SER A 556 9.24 6.94 1.56
C SER A 556 8.08 7.49 0.72
N ALA A 557 8.09 8.81 0.45
CA ALA A 557 7.03 9.46 -0.31
C ALA A 557 7.06 9.04 -1.78
N VAL A 558 5.99 8.38 -2.20
CA VAL A 558 5.63 8.02 -3.58
C VAL A 558 4.28 8.68 -3.85
N PRO A 559 4.23 10.01 -4.08
CA PRO A 559 3.00 10.76 -3.95
C PRO A 559 1.94 10.29 -4.95
N THR A 560 0.74 10.00 -4.46
CA THR A 560 -0.34 9.54 -5.33
C THR A 560 -0.77 10.67 -6.26
N ASN A 561 -0.88 10.38 -7.56
CA ASN A 561 -1.46 11.31 -8.51
C ASN A 561 -2.98 11.36 -8.32
N LEU A 562 -3.44 12.26 -7.44
CA LEU A 562 -4.86 12.38 -7.09
C LEU A 562 -5.75 12.74 -8.29
N VAL A 563 -5.23 13.47 -9.29
CA VAL A 563 -5.97 13.81 -10.52
C VAL A 563 -6.23 12.54 -11.34
N ALA A 564 -5.21 11.70 -11.52
CA ALA A 564 -5.37 10.40 -12.18
C ALA A 564 -6.27 9.45 -11.38
N ALA A 565 -6.16 9.46 -10.05
CA ALA A 565 -6.98 8.67 -9.13
C ALA A 565 -8.48 9.07 -9.12
N LEU A 566 -8.83 10.24 -9.63
CA LEU A 566 -10.22 10.70 -9.81
C LEU A 566 -10.73 10.61 -11.26
N GLY A 567 -9.84 10.39 -12.25
CA GLY A 567 -10.20 10.38 -13.66
C GLY A 567 -11.24 9.31 -14.03
N LEU A 568 -11.89 9.42 -15.19
CA LEU A 568 -12.95 8.49 -15.64
C LEU A 568 -12.50 7.02 -15.80
N ARG A 569 -11.19 6.75 -15.79
CA ARG A 569 -10.58 5.41 -15.82
C ARG A 569 -10.11 4.90 -14.45
N SER A 570 -10.33 5.67 -13.38
CA SER A 570 -9.89 5.38 -12.02
C SER A 570 -10.49 4.09 -11.45
N ASP A 571 -9.94 3.66 -10.31
CA ASP A 571 -10.54 2.65 -9.47
C ASP A 571 -11.66 3.28 -8.61
N LEU A 572 -12.78 2.58 -8.40
CA LEU A 572 -13.79 3.05 -7.46
C LEU A 572 -13.24 3.07 -6.03
N ALA A 573 -12.32 2.18 -5.67
CA ALA A 573 -11.65 2.20 -4.38
C ALA A 573 -10.89 3.52 -4.14
N ALA A 574 -10.25 4.09 -5.17
CA ALA A 574 -9.62 5.41 -5.10
C ALA A 574 -10.63 6.55 -4.93
N ILE A 575 -11.73 6.56 -5.71
CA ILE A 575 -12.82 7.54 -5.56
C ILE A 575 -13.38 7.50 -4.13
N VAL A 576 -13.53 6.31 -3.56
CA VAL A 576 -14.13 6.09 -2.22
C VAL A 576 -13.18 6.44 -1.10
N ALA A 577 -11.89 6.12 -1.26
CA ALA A 577 -10.83 6.57 -0.35
C ALA A 577 -10.85 8.10 -0.22
N LEU A 578 -11.03 8.84 -1.33
CA LEU A 578 -11.01 10.30 -1.33
C LEU A 578 -12.34 10.96 -0.93
N THR A 579 -13.48 10.47 -1.42
CA THR A 579 -14.80 11.09 -1.21
C THR A 579 -15.53 10.59 0.04
N GLY A 580 -15.31 9.33 0.43
CA GLY A 580 -15.97 8.66 1.55
C GLY A 580 -15.74 9.35 2.90
N PRO A 581 -14.50 9.73 3.27
CA PRO A 581 -14.23 10.49 4.48
C PRO A 581 -14.96 11.82 4.55
N CYS A 582 -14.91 12.62 3.48
CA CYS A 582 -15.60 13.90 3.36
C CYS A 582 -17.11 13.74 3.51
N LEU A 583 -17.68 12.71 2.89
CA LEU A 583 -19.10 12.39 2.98
C LEU A 583 -19.54 12.02 4.40
N LEU A 584 -18.80 11.14 5.08
CA LEU A 584 -19.11 10.73 6.45
C LEU A 584 -19.01 11.91 7.43
N VAL A 585 -18.00 12.79 7.26
CA VAL A 585 -17.89 14.04 8.03
C VAL A 585 -19.09 14.94 7.77
N ALA A 586 -19.47 15.17 6.52
CA ALA A 586 -20.60 16.03 6.16
C ALA A 586 -21.93 15.52 6.74
N ILE A 587 -22.24 14.23 6.57
CA ILE A 587 -23.47 13.59 7.10
C ILE A 587 -23.47 13.63 8.63
N GLY A 588 -22.36 13.21 9.26
CA GLY A 588 -22.23 13.16 10.72
C GLY A 588 -22.36 14.55 11.36
N LEU A 589 -21.68 15.55 10.82
CA LEU A 589 -21.75 16.94 11.27
C LEU A 589 -23.16 17.52 11.11
N TYR A 590 -23.76 17.36 9.92
CA TYR A 590 -25.13 17.82 9.65
C TYR A 590 -26.12 17.28 10.67
N ARG A 591 -26.09 15.96 10.94
CA ARG A 591 -27.01 15.29 11.87
C ARG A 591 -26.73 15.66 13.33
N CYS A 592 -25.46 15.72 13.75
CA CYS A 592 -25.09 16.18 15.09
C CYS A 592 -25.64 17.59 15.42
N LEU A 593 -25.67 18.48 14.42
CA LEU A 593 -26.15 19.85 14.58
C LEU A 593 -27.66 20.00 14.36
N ALA A 594 -28.30 19.10 13.60
CA ALA A 594 -29.74 19.09 13.35
C ALA A 594 -30.53 18.43 14.50
N THR A 595 -30.06 17.29 15.01
CA THR A 595 -30.80 16.44 15.96
C THR A 595 -29.96 16.11 17.20
N PRO A 596 -29.84 17.04 18.18
CA PRO A 596 -28.99 16.84 19.37
C PRO A 596 -29.40 15.65 20.26
N LYS A 597 -30.59 15.07 20.05
CA LYS A 597 -31.08 13.87 20.77
C LYS A 597 -30.52 12.54 20.25
N SER A 598 -29.88 12.47 19.07
CA SER A 598 -29.30 11.25 18.49
C SER A 598 -27.76 11.16 18.55
N ALA A 599 -27.14 12.10 19.27
CA ALA A 599 -25.70 12.41 19.31
C ALA A 599 -24.72 11.27 18.97
N ILE A 600 -24.69 10.18 19.74
CA ILE A 600 -23.65 9.13 19.64
C ILE A 600 -23.59 8.47 18.25
N ARG A 601 -24.75 8.30 17.58
CA ARG A 601 -24.82 7.66 16.26
C ARG A 601 -24.27 8.56 15.17
N ASP A 602 -24.55 9.86 15.27
CA ASP A 602 -24.12 10.85 14.30
C ASP A 602 -22.64 11.22 14.52
N MET A 603 -22.18 11.21 15.78
CA MET A 603 -20.77 11.30 16.16
C MET A 603 -19.94 10.14 15.59
N LEU A 604 -20.47 8.91 15.58
CA LEU A 604 -19.78 7.76 14.98
C LEU A 604 -19.46 7.98 13.50
N LEU A 605 -20.42 8.49 12.72
CA LEU A 605 -20.18 8.79 11.29
C LEU A 605 -19.13 9.89 11.14
N LEU A 606 -19.27 10.97 11.91
CA LEU A 606 -18.31 12.09 11.90
C LEU A 606 -16.88 11.61 12.22
N GLY A 607 -16.70 10.82 13.27
CA GLY A 607 -15.37 10.36 13.68
C GLY A 607 -14.77 9.27 12.78
N LEU A 608 -15.58 8.36 12.21
CA LEU A 608 -15.11 7.43 11.18
C LEU A 608 -14.68 8.17 9.91
N GLY A 609 -15.39 9.25 9.55
CA GLY A 609 -14.98 10.17 8.48
C GLY A 609 -13.65 10.88 8.79
N LEU A 610 -13.46 11.36 10.03
CA LEU A 610 -12.20 11.98 10.45
C LEU A 610 -11.01 11.00 10.48
N ILE A 611 -11.21 9.76 10.93
CA ILE A 611 -10.18 8.70 10.86
C ILE A 611 -9.87 8.34 9.41
N GLY A 612 -10.90 8.20 8.56
CA GLY A 612 -10.72 7.99 7.13
C GLY A 612 -9.90 9.12 6.49
N PHE A 613 -10.13 10.37 6.87
CA PHE A 613 -9.36 11.52 6.39
C PHE A 613 -7.90 11.48 6.85
N MET A 614 -7.63 11.05 8.10
CA MET A 614 -6.26 10.82 8.57
C MET A 614 -5.56 9.70 7.79
N PHE A 615 -6.27 8.66 7.38
CA PHE A 615 -5.72 7.62 6.49
C PHE A 615 -5.48 8.15 5.07
N VAL A 616 -6.31 9.08 4.57
CA VAL A 616 -6.04 9.74 3.28
C VAL A 616 -4.74 10.56 3.30
N GLN A 617 -4.33 11.11 4.45
CA GLN A 617 -2.99 11.74 4.55
C GLN A 617 -1.86 10.75 4.24
N LYS A 618 -2.02 9.48 4.61
CA LYS A 618 -1.09 8.41 4.23
C LYS A 618 -1.21 8.05 2.74
N TYR A 619 -2.42 8.00 2.20
CA TYR A 619 -2.68 7.77 0.76
C TYR A 619 -2.05 8.82 -0.14
N ILE A 620 -2.02 10.07 0.31
CA ILE A 620 -1.33 11.17 -0.38
C ILE A 620 0.17 10.92 -0.48
N VAL A 621 0.79 10.43 0.60
CA VAL A 621 2.23 10.11 0.65
C VAL A 621 2.57 8.85 -0.16
N ARG A 622 1.73 7.82 -0.13
CA ARG A 622 1.92 6.57 -0.88
C ARG A 622 0.61 5.84 -1.11
N GLU A 623 0.37 5.38 -2.33
CA GLU A 623 -0.85 4.69 -2.72
C GLU A 623 -1.12 3.42 -1.87
N ASN A 624 -2.26 3.40 -1.20
CA ASN A 624 -2.69 2.34 -0.28
C ASN A 624 -4.23 2.24 -0.17
N GLN A 625 -4.92 2.28 -1.32
CA GLN A 625 -6.36 2.54 -1.48
C GLN A 625 -7.27 1.90 -0.40
N TRP A 626 -7.19 0.59 -0.20
CA TRP A 626 -8.10 -0.15 0.69
C TRP A 626 -8.01 0.28 2.18
N GLN A 627 -6.87 0.82 2.64
CA GLN A 627 -6.69 1.26 4.04
C GLN A 627 -7.67 2.40 4.37
N CYS A 628 -7.83 3.35 3.44
CA CYS A 628 -8.74 4.49 3.56
C CYS A 628 -10.22 4.10 3.41
N VAL A 629 -10.48 3.00 2.69
CA VAL A 629 -11.83 2.48 2.45
C VAL A 629 -12.44 1.87 3.72
N LEU A 630 -11.64 1.24 4.59
CA LEU A 630 -12.16 0.51 5.77
C LEU A 630 -13.02 1.38 6.73
N PRO A 631 -12.57 2.57 7.21
CA PRO A 631 -13.41 3.45 8.02
C PRO A 631 -14.67 3.92 7.29
N THR A 632 -14.56 4.16 5.97
CA THR A 632 -15.70 4.56 5.13
C THR A 632 -16.75 3.45 5.08
N VAL A 633 -16.37 2.24 4.67
CA VAL A 633 -17.28 1.09 4.57
C VAL A 633 -17.94 0.79 5.92
N LEU A 634 -17.18 0.80 7.02
CA LEU A 634 -17.74 0.65 8.37
C LEU A 634 -18.79 1.73 8.68
N GLY A 635 -18.49 3.00 8.37
CA GLY A 635 -19.44 4.11 8.56
C GLY A 635 -20.71 3.96 7.74
N LEU A 636 -20.62 3.57 6.47
CA LEU A 636 -21.77 3.34 5.60
C LEU A 636 -22.62 2.14 6.07
N LEU A 637 -22.00 1.04 6.51
CA LEU A 637 -22.68 -0.13 7.07
C LEU A 637 -23.43 0.20 8.36
N VAL A 638 -22.80 0.94 9.27
CA VAL A 638 -23.45 1.37 10.51
C VAL A 638 -24.56 2.40 10.23
N TRP A 639 -24.37 3.33 9.29
CA TRP A 639 -25.43 4.24 8.87
C TRP A 639 -26.64 3.49 8.29
N ALA A 640 -26.41 2.57 7.35
CA ALA A 640 -27.44 1.74 6.75
C ALA A 640 -28.22 0.90 7.77
N HIS A 641 -27.55 0.43 8.84
CA HIS A 641 -28.21 -0.25 9.94
C HIS A 641 -29.11 0.67 10.78
N LEU A 642 -28.65 1.90 11.03
CA LEU A 642 -29.26 2.83 12.00
C LEU A 642 -30.38 3.68 11.40
N GLU A 643 -30.38 3.91 10.09
CA GLU A 643 -31.32 4.79 9.41
C GLU A 643 -32.73 4.16 9.31
N PRO A 644 -33.79 4.76 9.90
CA PRO A 644 -35.14 4.20 9.88
C PRO A 644 -35.71 3.99 8.48
N ALA A 645 -35.40 4.90 7.54
CA ALA A 645 -35.82 4.78 6.13
C ALA A 645 -35.28 3.50 5.47
N LEU A 646 -34.11 3.01 5.91
CA LEU A 646 -33.44 1.84 5.36
C LEU A 646 -33.82 0.54 6.09
N GLN A 647 -34.61 0.58 7.17
CA GLN A 647 -34.95 -0.62 7.98
C GLN A 647 -35.69 -1.74 7.22
N ARG A 648 -36.43 -1.42 6.16
CA ARG A 648 -37.11 -2.46 5.33
C ARG A 648 -36.15 -3.13 4.35
N LEU A 649 -35.16 -2.38 3.87
CA LEU A 649 -34.07 -2.88 3.04
C LEU A 649 -32.98 -3.58 3.86
N ARG A 650 -32.86 -3.26 5.16
CA ARG A 650 -31.85 -3.78 6.10
C ARG A 650 -31.66 -5.30 6.04
N THR A 651 -32.73 -6.10 5.96
CA THR A 651 -32.59 -7.56 5.87
C THR A 651 -32.09 -7.99 4.49
N ALA A 652 -32.65 -7.43 3.41
CA ALA A 652 -32.27 -7.76 2.02
C ALA A 652 -30.88 -7.23 1.64
N ALA A 653 -30.47 -6.08 2.15
CA ALA A 653 -29.16 -5.48 1.95
C ALA A 653 -28.09 -6.17 2.78
N ILE A 654 -28.35 -6.51 4.06
CA ILE A 654 -27.40 -7.30 4.86
C ILE A 654 -27.30 -8.73 4.30
N ALA A 655 -28.41 -9.37 3.95
CA ALA A 655 -28.40 -10.70 3.32
C ALA A 655 -27.75 -10.67 1.93
N GLY A 656 -28.02 -9.65 1.11
CA GLY A 656 -27.41 -9.47 -0.21
C GLY A 656 -25.93 -9.13 -0.16
N LEU A 657 -25.48 -8.37 0.84
CA LEU A 657 -24.07 -8.10 1.12
C LEU A 657 -23.36 -9.39 1.59
N ILE A 658 -23.95 -10.12 2.55
CA ILE A 658 -23.43 -11.41 3.03
C ILE A 658 -23.40 -12.43 1.89
N ALA A 659 -24.46 -12.54 1.08
CA ALA A 659 -24.53 -13.45 -0.07
C ALA A 659 -23.56 -13.03 -1.17
N GLY A 660 -23.41 -11.73 -1.44
CA GLY A 660 -22.41 -11.20 -2.36
C GLY A 660 -21.00 -11.57 -1.93
N LEU A 661 -20.65 -11.33 -0.66
CA LEU A 661 -19.36 -11.76 -0.11
C LEU A 661 -19.20 -13.28 -0.09
N LEU A 662 -20.26 -14.05 0.15
CA LEU A 662 -20.23 -15.51 0.00
C LEU A 662 -19.85 -15.87 -1.44
N VAL A 663 -20.53 -15.30 -2.44
CA VAL A 663 -20.23 -15.52 -3.86
C VAL A 663 -18.79 -15.10 -4.19
N ILE A 664 -18.25 -14.06 -3.57
CA ILE A 664 -16.86 -13.60 -3.76
C ILE A 664 -15.85 -14.55 -3.11
N VAL A 665 -16.09 -15.04 -1.89
CA VAL A 665 -15.31 -16.12 -1.26
C VAL A 665 -15.27 -17.36 -2.16
N LEU A 666 -16.38 -17.64 -2.84
CA LEU A 666 -16.61 -18.87 -3.61
C LEU A 666 -16.03 -18.87 -5.03
N ARG A 667 -15.52 -17.74 -5.58
CA ARG A 667 -15.35 -17.60 -7.05
C ARG A 667 -13.93 -17.59 -7.64
N PRO A 668 -12.91 -16.87 -7.12
CA PRO A 668 -11.67 -16.69 -7.88
C PRO A 668 -10.51 -17.65 -7.54
N THR A 669 -10.44 -18.23 -6.34
CA THR A 669 -9.16 -18.72 -5.79
C THR A 669 -8.99 -20.24 -5.70
N GLY A 670 -10.02 -21.06 -5.93
CA GLY A 670 -9.96 -22.51 -5.68
C GLY A 670 -9.89 -22.91 -4.19
N GLU A 671 -9.63 -21.95 -3.28
CA GLU A 671 -9.66 -22.11 -1.82
C GLU A 671 -11.04 -22.35 -1.15
N PRO A 672 -12.24 -22.12 -1.73
CA PRO A 672 -13.47 -22.28 -0.92
C PRO A 672 -13.73 -23.72 -0.48
N SER A 673 -13.32 -24.73 -1.26
CA SER A 673 -13.32 -26.13 -0.82
C SER A 673 -12.38 -26.31 0.37
N ASN A 674 -11.14 -25.80 0.29
CA ASN A 674 -10.17 -25.82 1.38
C ASN A 674 -10.71 -25.12 2.64
N TYR A 675 -11.35 -23.96 2.50
CA TYR A 675 -11.90 -23.19 3.63
C TYR A 675 -13.09 -23.90 4.29
N LEU A 676 -14.05 -24.39 3.49
CA LEU A 676 -15.22 -25.12 3.97
C LEU A 676 -14.84 -26.49 4.55
N GLN A 677 -13.79 -27.14 4.06
CA GLN A 677 -13.21 -28.37 4.65
C GLN A 677 -12.41 -28.08 5.92
N ARG A 678 -11.74 -26.93 6.03
CA ARG A 678 -11.00 -26.52 7.24
C ARG A 678 -11.93 -26.11 8.38
N LEU A 679 -13.06 -25.44 8.09
CA LEU A 679 -14.03 -24.94 9.07
C LEU A 679 -14.47 -25.97 10.14
N PRO A 680 -14.90 -27.20 9.80
CA PRO A 680 -15.25 -28.22 10.80
C PRO A 680 -14.06 -28.68 11.65
N THR A 681 -12.86 -28.71 11.06
CA THR A 681 -11.63 -29.12 11.76
C THR A 681 -10.99 -28.00 12.56
N ALA A 682 -11.45 -26.76 12.41
CA ALA A 682 -10.88 -25.56 13.00
C ALA A 682 -10.65 -25.62 14.52
N PRO A 683 -11.65 -25.98 15.35
CA PRO A 683 -11.47 -25.96 16.80
C PRO A 683 -10.51 -27.06 17.25
N LEU A 684 -10.56 -28.22 16.58
CA LEU A 684 -9.67 -29.35 16.80
C LEU A 684 -8.23 -29.03 16.39
N LYS A 685 -8.02 -28.37 15.25
CA LYS A 685 -6.70 -27.91 14.81
C LYS A 685 -6.13 -26.92 15.81
N ALA A 686 -6.84 -25.86 16.17
CA ALA A 686 -6.31 -24.89 17.11
C ALA A 686 -6.11 -25.44 18.52
N ALA A 687 -6.97 -26.35 19.01
CA ALA A 687 -6.76 -27.05 20.27
C ALA A 687 -5.52 -27.95 20.23
N ARG A 688 -5.29 -28.68 19.12
CA ARG A 688 -4.05 -29.45 18.90
C ARG A 688 -2.84 -28.53 18.82
N THR A 689 -2.88 -27.50 18.00
CA THR A 689 -1.83 -26.48 17.85
C THR A 689 -1.44 -25.85 19.19
N LEU A 690 -2.42 -25.49 20.03
CA LEU A 690 -2.17 -24.98 21.38
C LEU A 690 -1.59 -26.07 22.31
N ALA A 691 -2.08 -27.31 22.21
CA ALA A 691 -1.52 -28.44 22.96
C ALA A 691 -0.07 -28.76 22.55
N THR A 692 0.26 -28.74 21.26
CA THR A 692 1.62 -28.89 20.71
C THR A 692 2.51 -27.74 21.17
N ALA A 693 2.04 -26.49 21.07
CA ALA A 693 2.75 -25.32 21.58
C ALA A 693 3.09 -25.40 23.09
N ILE A 694 2.23 -26.03 23.89
CA ILE A 694 2.40 -26.15 25.35
C ILE A 694 3.18 -27.43 25.74
N ARG A 695 3.05 -28.53 24.98
CA ARG A 695 3.49 -29.88 25.40
C ARG A 695 4.57 -30.50 24.51
N ASP A 696 4.70 -30.07 23.25
CA ASP A 696 5.65 -30.62 22.30
C ASP A 696 6.86 -29.69 22.16
N THR A 697 7.78 -29.85 23.10
CA THR A 697 9.05 -29.12 23.14
C THR A 697 9.98 -29.53 22.00
N GLU A 698 9.87 -30.76 21.48
CA GLU A 698 10.71 -31.27 20.40
C GLU A 698 10.35 -30.64 19.05
N GLN A 699 9.06 -30.68 18.66
CA GLN A 699 8.58 -30.02 17.44
C GLN A 699 8.86 -28.52 17.51
N THR A 700 8.62 -27.89 18.66
CA THR A 700 8.96 -26.47 18.89
C THR A 700 10.44 -26.19 18.69
N THR A 701 11.33 -27.06 19.17
CA THR A 701 12.79 -26.90 19.03
C THR A 701 13.24 -27.07 17.58
N ARG A 702 12.75 -28.11 16.89
CA ARG A 702 13.02 -28.34 15.46
C ARG A 702 12.58 -27.14 14.60
N THR A 703 11.40 -26.57 14.87
CA THR A 703 10.91 -25.41 14.11
C THR A 703 11.72 -24.14 14.37
N ARG A 704 12.23 -23.92 15.60
CA ARG A 704 13.19 -22.83 15.86
C ARG A 704 14.47 -23.01 15.06
N GLN A 705 15.09 -24.20 15.13
CA GLN A 705 16.33 -24.52 14.42
C GLN A 705 16.18 -24.41 12.88
N PHE A 706 15.01 -24.77 12.33
CA PHE A 706 14.78 -24.72 10.90
C PHE A 706 14.49 -23.31 10.36
N ALA A 707 13.95 -22.41 11.19
CA ALA A 707 13.36 -21.13 10.79
C ALA A 707 14.26 -20.22 9.93
N TYR A 708 15.58 -20.27 10.16
CA TYR A 708 16.61 -19.51 9.41
C TYR A 708 17.77 -20.39 8.95
N SER A 709 17.52 -21.70 8.78
CA SER A 709 18.52 -22.64 8.26
C SER A 709 18.89 -22.34 6.79
N GLU A 710 20.12 -22.68 6.36
CA GLU A 710 20.61 -22.44 4.98
C GLU A 710 19.67 -23.03 3.92
N GLN A 711 19.01 -24.17 4.23
CA GLN A 711 18.02 -24.81 3.34
C GLN A 711 16.85 -23.88 2.99
N ARG A 712 16.43 -22.99 3.89
CA ARG A 712 15.39 -21.99 3.60
C ARG A 712 15.87 -20.89 2.66
N PHE A 713 17.18 -20.69 2.51
CA PHE A 713 17.78 -19.73 1.60
C PHE A 713 18.19 -20.37 0.26
N ALA A 714 17.70 -21.56 -0.10
CA ALA A 714 18.02 -22.25 -1.36
C ALA A 714 17.75 -21.45 -2.66
N LEU A 715 16.93 -20.39 -2.59
CA LEU A 715 16.67 -19.46 -3.70
C LEU A 715 17.70 -18.31 -3.83
N TYR A 716 18.57 -18.13 -2.83
CA TYR A 716 19.58 -17.07 -2.73
C TYR A 716 20.98 -17.61 -3.11
N ARG A 717 21.07 -18.28 -4.27
CA ARG A 717 22.33 -18.94 -4.69
C ARG A 717 23.54 -17.99 -4.76
N PRO A 718 23.45 -16.76 -5.32
CA PRO A 718 24.58 -15.84 -5.35
C PRO A 718 25.05 -15.40 -3.95
N GLU A 719 24.12 -15.22 -3.01
CA GLU A 719 24.44 -14.90 -1.62
C GLU A 719 25.14 -16.05 -0.90
N LEU A 720 24.69 -17.30 -1.11
CA LEU A 720 25.33 -18.49 -0.55
C LEU A 720 26.74 -18.72 -1.12
N GLU A 721 26.95 -18.42 -2.40
CA GLU A 721 28.27 -18.44 -3.03
C GLU A 721 29.19 -17.37 -2.45
N LEU A 722 28.71 -16.13 -2.32
CA LEU A 722 29.42 -15.03 -1.69
C LEU A 722 29.84 -15.36 -0.24
N VAL A 723 28.94 -15.91 0.57
CA VAL A 723 29.23 -16.26 1.98
C VAL A 723 30.35 -17.30 2.07
N ARG A 724 30.29 -18.38 1.28
CA ARG A 724 31.37 -19.39 1.23
C ARG A 724 32.70 -18.79 0.78
N ARG A 725 32.67 -17.80 -0.11
CA ARG A 725 33.89 -17.11 -0.55
C ARG A 725 34.45 -16.18 0.54
N LEU A 726 33.61 -15.44 1.26
CA LEU A 726 34.02 -14.64 2.41
C LEU A 726 34.62 -15.51 3.53
N ASP A 727 34.04 -16.67 3.81
CA ASP A 727 34.59 -17.64 4.77
C ASP A 727 36.01 -18.07 4.36
N ALA A 728 36.20 -18.42 3.08
CA ALA A 728 37.52 -18.79 2.53
C ALA A 728 38.53 -17.62 2.61
N LEU A 729 38.13 -16.38 2.31
CA LEU A 729 38.98 -15.20 2.42
C LEU A 729 39.35 -14.86 3.88
N SER A 730 38.46 -15.14 4.83
CA SER A 730 38.64 -14.81 6.25
C SER A 730 39.61 -15.74 6.99
N SER A 731 40.00 -16.88 6.38
CA SER A 731 40.83 -17.92 7.02
C SER A 731 40.26 -18.43 8.35
N GLY A 732 38.93 -18.43 8.51
CA GLY A 732 38.23 -18.88 9.71
C GLY A 732 38.06 -17.83 10.82
N ALA A 733 38.54 -16.60 10.61
CA ALA A 733 38.33 -15.47 11.52
C ALA A 733 37.41 -14.42 10.87
N PRO A 734 36.08 -14.57 10.94
CA PRO A 734 35.13 -13.63 10.33
C PRO A 734 35.15 -12.29 11.09
N GLY A 735 35.91 -11.33 10.56
CA GLY A 735 35.74 -9.92 10.90
C GLY A 735 34.42 -9.37 10.34
N PRO A 736 33.90 -8.24 10.87
CA PRO A 736 32.64 -7.69 10.40
C PRO A 736 32.70 -7.36 8.90
N VAL A 737 31.61 -7.68 8.22
CA VAL A 737 31.33 -7.35 6.82
C VAL A 737 30.23 -6.29 6.79
N TYR A 738 30.37 -5.29 5.93
CA TYR A 738 29.28 -4.35 5.65
C TYR A 738 28.65 -4.66 4.29
N VAL A 739 27.33 -4.74 4.27
CA VAL A 739 26.54 -4.89 3.05
C VAL A 739 26.09 -3.50 2.59
N LEU A 740 26.60 -3.06 1.45
CA LEU A 740 26.16 -1.85 0.75
C LEU A 740 25.05 -2.20 -0.24
N GLY A 741 23.94 -1.47 -0.22
CA GLY A 741 22.75 -1.77 -1.04
C GLY A 741 21.60 -2.36 -0.23
N ASP A 742 20.59 -2.91 -0.93
CA ASP A 742 19.36 -3.41 -0.30
C ASP A 742 19.37 -4.95 -0.21
N THR A 743 20.48 -5.52 0.30
CA THR A 743 20.72 -6.98 0.41
C THR A 743 20.80 -7.52 1.86
N PRO A 744 19.85 -7.17 2.76
CA PRO A 744 19.96 -7.42 4.21
C PRO A 744 20.02 -8.90 4.62
N GLN A 745 19.57 -9.84 3.78
CA GLN A 745 19.61 -11.28 4.04
C GLN A 745 21.03 -11.82 4.25
N LEU A 746 22.06 -11.15 3.72
CA LEU A 746 23.46 -11.54 3.92
C LEU A 746 23.87 -11.52 5.40
N TYR A 747 23.33 -10.61 6.21
CA TYR A 747 23.60 -10.58 7.66
C TYR A 747 23.07 -11.84 8.38
N ILE A 748 21.99 -12.46 7.87
CA ILE A 748 21.47 -13.74 8.40
C ILE A 748 22.44 -14.88 8.07
N LEU A 749 22.88 -14.96 6.82
CA LEU A 749 23.77 -16.01 6.34
C LEU A 749 25.17 -15.93 6.96
N LEU A 750 25.68 -14.71 7.16
CA LEU A 750 26.92 -14.41 7.88
C LEU A 750 26.78 -14.49 9.41
N LYS A 751 25.56 -14.68 9.93
CA LYS A 751 25.22 -14.69 11.38
C LYS A 751 25.75 -13.45 12.12
N GLN A 752 25.64 -12.29 11.49
CA GLN A 752 26.21 -11.03 11.97
C GLN A 752 25.09 -10.02 12.28
N LEU A 753 25.27 -9.22 13.33
CA LEU A 753 24.44 -8.04 13.56
C LEU A 753 24.75 -6.98 12.47
N PRO A 754 23.75 -6.43 11.76
CA PRO A 754 23.93 -5.30 10.85
C PRO A 754 24.19 -3.99 11.62
N PRO A 755 24.62 -2.92 10.92
CA PRO A 755 24.37 -1.56 11.40
C PRO A 755 22.88 -1.32 11.66
N TYR A 756 22.57 -0.32 12.49
CA TYR A 756 21.19 0.00 12.89
C TYR A 756 20.21 0.12 11.72
N GLN A 757 20.68 0.65 10.59
CA GLN A 757 19.99 0.59 9.30
C GLN A 757 20.66 -0.44 8.38
N SER A 758 19.91 -1.47 8.00
CA SER A 758 20.40 -2.61 7.19
C SER A 758 20.23 -2.46 5.67
N ASN A 759 19.73 -1.31 5.19
CA ASN A 759 19.48 -1.04 3.77
C ASN A 759 19.56 0.48 3.48
N ASN A 760 19.74 0.83 2.20
CA ASN A 760 19.89 2.22 1.74
C ASN A 760 18.58 3.02 1.75
N TYR A 761 17.42 2.36 1.68
CA TYR A 761 16.11 3.01 1.71
C TYR A 761 15.81 3.65 3.08
N ASN A 762 16.04 2.91 4.17
CA ASN A 762 15.81 3.37 5.54
C ASN A 762 16.96 4.25 6.04
N ALA A 763 18.19 4.03 5.55
CA ALA A 763 19.33 4.90 5.83
C ALA A 763 19.27 6.27 5.14
N ALA A 764 18.27 6.54 4.27
CA ALA A 764 18.17 7.78 3.49
C ALA A 764 18.22 9.10 4.32
N PRO A 765 17.58 9.22 5.49
CA PRO A 765 17.68 10.44 6.30
C PRO A 765 19.12 10.71 6.76
N ILE A 766 19.56 11.97 6.73
CA ILE A 766 20.95 12.33 7.06
C ILE A 766 21.41 11.88 8.47
N GLY A 767 20.52 11.89 9.45
CA GLY A 767 20.82 11.37 10.80
C GLY A 767 21.07 9.86 10.80
N GLU A 768 20.36 9.11 9.96
CA GLU A 768 20.50 7.67 9.84
C GLU A 768 21.75 7.29 9.02
N GLN A 769 22.11 8.08 8.00
CA GLN A 769 23.42 7.96 7.34
C GLN A 769 24.58 8.10 8.34
N ARG A 770 24.48 9.04 9.30
CA ARG A 770 25.48 9.19 10.36
C ARG A 770 25.57 7.99 11.28
N HIS A 771 24.45 7.35 11.63
CA HIS A 771 24.47 6.11 12.43
C HIS A 771 25.22 4.99 11.70
N VAL A 772 25.05 4.86 10.38
CA VAL A 772 25.82 3.90 9.57
C VAL A 772 27.30 4.29 9.49
N LEU A 773 27.64 5.57 9.30
CA LEU A 773 29.02 6.03 9.32
C LEU A 773 29.74 5.77 10.65
N ALA A 774 29.10 6.09 11.78
CA ALA A 774 29.64 5.79 13.10
C ALA A 774 29.88 4.28 13.28
N TRP A 775 28.94 3.44 12.85
CA TRP A 775 29.12 1.99 12.86
C TRP A 775 30.31 1.54 11.99
N LEU A 776 30.51 2.13 10.80
CA LEU A 776 31.68 1.85 9.96
C LEU A 776 33.00 2.27 10.61
N ASP A 777 33.00 3.37 11.35
CA ASP A 777 34.17 3.92 12.04
C ASP A 777 34.55 3.08 13.27
N ASP A 778 33.55 2.59 14.01
CA ASP A 778 33.72 1.75 15.20
C ASP A 778 34.09 0.30 14.84
N ASN A 779 33.43 -0.30 13.84
CA ASN A 779 33.59 -1.72 13.49
C ASN A 779 34.68 -1.99 12.46
N LYS A 780 35.05 -0.98 11.63
CA LYS A 780 36.10 -1.05 10.60
C LYS A 780 36.04 -2.35 9.78
N PRO A 781 34.92 -2.63 9.09
CA PRO A 781 34.69 -3.90 8.43
C PRO A 781 35.79 -4.21 7.42
N ARG A 782 36.37 -5.41 7.50
CA ARG A 782 37.49 -5.80 6.61
C ARG A 782 37.06 -5.85 5.15
N TYR A 783 35.79 -6.23 4.93
CA TYR A 783 35.17 -6.33 3.63
C TYR A 783 33.87 -5.52 3.56
N VAL A 784 33.66 -4.86 2.42
CA VAL A 784 32.34 -4.36 2.02
C VAL A 784 31.89 -5.19 0.83
N VAL A 785 30.65 -5.67 0.88
CA VAL A 785 30.03 -6.39 -0.23
C VAL A 785 28.90 -5.57 -0.81
N TRP A 786 28.82 -5.54 -2.14
CA TRP A 786 27.87 -4.71 -2.87
C TRP A 786 27.39 -5.44 -4.12
N ARG A 787 26.06 -5.54 -4.29
CA ARG A 787 25.47 -6.06 -5.54
C ARG A 787 25.60 -4.99 -6.62
N ILE A 788 26.47 -5.23 -7.60
CA ILE A 788 26.82 -4.25 -8.65
C ILE A 788 25.59 -3.83 -9.46
N GLU A 789 24.66 -4.76 -9.68
CA GLU A 789 23.42 -4.52 -10.43
C GLU A 789 22.39 -3.68 -9.65
N ASP A 790 22.53 -3.55 -8.32
CA ASP A 790 21.60 -2.86 -7.43
C ASP A 790 22.00 -1.37 -7.26
N LEU A 791 21.95 -0.64 -8.38
CA LEU A 791 22.30 0.79 -8.45
C LEU A 791 21.15 1.72 -8.01
N GLN A 792 19.92 1.22 -8.07
CA GLN A 792 18.70 1.99 -7.84
C GLN A 792 17.56 1.09 -7.35
N PHE A 793 16.74 1.64 -6.47
CA PHE A 793 15.42 1.07 -6.13
C PHE A 793 14.30 1.89 -6.80
N GLU A 794 14.16 3.16 -6.42
CA GLU A 794 13.24 4.13 -7.04
C GLU A 794 13.94 5.35 -7.63
N LEU A 795 15.16 5.60 -7.16
CA LEU A 795 16.10 6.63 -7.55
C LEU A 795 17.53 6.12 -7.20
N PRO A 796 18.60 6.69 -7.79
CA PRO A 796 19.97 6.21 -7.58
C PRO A 796 20.40 6.21 -6.11
N HIS A 797 20.96 5.10 -5.62
CA HIS A 797 21.37 5.00 -4.21
C HIS A 797 22.43 6.05 -3.82
N VAL A 798 23.32 6.42 -4.75
CA VAL A 798 24.34 7.47 -4.57
C VAL A 798 23.76 8.86 -4.25
N LEU A 799 22.49 9.12 -4.56
CA LEU A 799 21.78 10.37 -4.23
C LEU A 799 20.90 10.24 -2.98
N ARG A 800 20.47 9.01 -2.68
CA ARG A 800 19.67 8.70 -1.49
C ARG A 800 20.53 8.69 -0.23
N VAL A 801 21.73 8.09 -0.30
CA VAL A 801 22.68 7.94 0.80
C VAL A 801 24.11 8.39 0.42
N PRO A 802 24.29 9.63 -0.06
CA PRO A 802 25.57 10.11 -0.60
C PRO A 802 26.72 10.01 0.40
N LEU A 803 26.48 10.22 1.71
CA LEU A 803 27.54 10.19 2.71
C LEU A 803 28.12 8.78 2.89
N ILE A 804 27.27 7.74 2.79
CA ILE A 804 27.69 6.34 2.86
C ILE A 804 28.53 6.00 1.62
N TYR A 805 28.05 6.34 0.41
CA TYR A 805 28.82 6.08 -0.81
C TYR A 805 30.15 6.83 -0.85
N SER A 806 30.20 8.11 -0.46
CA SER A 806 31.47 8.85 -0.36
C SER A 806 32.46 8.18 0.61
N ARG A 807 32.02 7.68 1.78
CA ARG A 807 32.87 6.91 2.72
C ARG A 807 33.39 5.63 2.07
N ILE A 808 32.52 4.82 1.46
CA ILE A 808 32.94 3.54 0.86
C ILE A 808 33.88 3.75 -0.33
N VAL A 809 33.58 4.66 -1.25
CA VAL A 809 34.40 4.95 -2.44
C VAL A 809 35.79 5.46 -2.06
N ARG A 810 35.88 6.26 -0.99
CA ARG A 810 37.14 6.83 -0.49
C ARG A 810 38.04 5.80 0.18
N ASP A 811 37.45 4.85 0.91
CA ASP A 811 38.18 4.02 1.89
C ASP A 811 38.19 2.52 1.56
N TYR A 812 37.55 2.10 0.48
CA TYR A 812 37.54 0.72 -0.02
C TYR A 812 37.88 0.64 -1.50
N VAL A 813 38.54 -0.46 -1.87
CA VAL A 813 38.97 -0.78 -3.24
C VAL A 813 38.48 -2.18 -3.64
N PRO A 814 38.20 -2.43 -4.93
CA PRO A 814 37.78 -3.74 -5.39
C PRO A 814 38.85 -4.81 -5.13
N LEU A 815 38.40 -5.97 -4.66
CA LEU A 815 39.22 -7.18 -4.50
C LEU A 815 38.89 -8.20 -5.59
N GLU A 816 37.61 -8.56 -5.72
CA GLU A 816 37.10 -9.51 -6.70
C GLU A 816 35.57 -9.37 -6.90
N THR A 817 35.02 -10.07 -7.88
CA THR A 817 33.57 -10.21 -8.08
C THR A 817 33.16 -11.68 -7.88
N VAL A 818 32.09 -11.92 -7.12
CA VAL A 818 31.56 -13.25 -6.80
C VAL A 818 30.09 -13.29 -7.16
N GLY A 819 29.70 -14.12 -8.14
CA GLY A 819 28.39 -14.01 -8.79
C GLY A 819 28.17 -12.58 -9.34
N GLY A 820 27.20 -11.86 -8.76
CA GLY A 820 26.90 -10.45 -9.05
C GLY A 820 27.35 -9.43 -7.99
N PHE A 821 28.21 -9.85 -7.05
CA PHE A 821 28.67 -9.01 -5.94
C PHE A 821 30.13 -8.58 -6.10
N ALA A 822 30.39 -7.29 -6.01
CA ALA A 822 31.73 -6.79 -5.73
C ALA A 822 32.09 -7.08 -4.27
N VAL A 823 33.20 -7.77 -4.05
CA VAL A 823 33.89 -7.84 -2.76
C VAL A 823 34.94 -6.74 -2.77
N LEU A 824 34.82 -5.81 -1.83
CA LEU A 824 35.72 -4.68 -1.64
C LEU A 824 36.52 -4.92 -0.36
N ARG A 825 37.80 -4.59 -0.36
CA ARG A 825 38.64 -4.58 0.85
C ARG A 825 38.95 -3.15 1.27
N GLN A 826 39.28 -2.96 2.54
CA GLN A 826 39.78 -1.68 3.02
C GLN A 826 41.03 -1.25 2.21
N ARG A 827 41.06 0.03 1.83
CA ARG A 827 42.17 0.68 1.13
C ARG A 827 43.36 0.82 2.08
N GLY A 828 44.57 0.48 1.61
CA GLY A 828 45.81 0.79 2.34
C GLY A 828 46.00 2.31 2.49
N VAL A 829 46.73 2.77 3.51
CA VAL A 829 46.92 4.20 3.79
C VAL A 829 47.41 4.95 2.54
N ASP A 830 48.47 4.43 1.91
CA ASP A 830 49.13 4.99 0.72
C ASP A 830 48.53 4.50 -0.62
N GLU A 831 47.55 3.59 -0.58
CA GLU A 831 46.91 3.07 -1.77
C GLU A 831 45.92 4.09 -2.36
N LYS A 832 45.96 4.30 -3.68
CA LYS A 832 45.10 5.28 -4.35
C LYS A 832 43.64 4.79 -4.44
N PRO A 833 42.62 5.65 -4.22
CA PRO A 833 41.22 5.29 -4.48
C PRO A 833 40.98 4.85 -5.92
N ALA A 834 40.21 3.77 -6.11
CA ALA A 834 39.93 3.17 -7.42
C ALA A 834 38.87 3.94 -8.23
N LEU A 835 39.04 5.26 -8.39
CA LEU A 835 38.00 6.16 -8.90
C LEU A 835 37.48 5.79 -10.31
N ALA A 836 38.36 5.33 -11.20
CA ALA A 836 37.97 4.86 -12.53
C ALA A 836 37.04 3.63 -12.49
N TRP A 837 37.32 2.67 -11.60
CA TRP A 837 36.48 1.50 -11.38
C TRP A 837 35.12 1.91 -10.80
N TRP A 838 35.12 2.78 -9.78
CA TRP A 838 33.87 3.29 -9.20
C TRP A 838 33.00 4.05 -10.21
N ARG A 839 33.62 4.86 -11.08
CA ARG A 839 32.93 5.56 -12.17
C ARG A 839 32.27 4.60 -13.17
N GLN A 840 32.93 3.50 -13.49
CA GLN A 840 32.40 2.47 -14.40
C GLN A 840 31.18 1.74 -13.81
N HIS A 841 31.18 1.49 -12.49
CA HIS A 841 30.16 0.64 -11.86
C HIS A 841 29.00 1.43 -11.21
N LEU A 842 29.21 2.67 -10.75
CA LEU A 842 28.13 3.51 -10.19
C LEU A 842 27.40 4.27 -11.30
N THR A 843 28.06 5.26 -11.89
CA THR A 843 27.64 6.07 -13.05
C THR A 843 28.59 7.27 -13.17
N PRO A 844 28.97 7.72 -14.38
CA PRO A 844 29.64 9.01 -14.57
C PRO A 844 28.67 10.21 -14.43
N VAL A 845 27.35 9.97 -14.41
CA VAL A 845 26.31 11.01 -14.39
C VAL A 845 25.67 11.13 -13.00
N PHE A 846 25.85 12.29 -12.37
CA PHE A 846 25.09 12.71 -11.19
C PHE A 846 23.75 13.33 -11.64
N ASP A 847 22.76 12.49 -11.96
CA ASP A 847 21.41 12.96 -12.33
C ASP A 847 20.61 13.32 -11.07
N MET A 848 20.64 14.60 -10.69
CA MET A 848 19.97 15.13 -9.51
C MET A 848 18.45 15.23 -9.65
N GLY A 849 17.88 14.96 -10.84
CA GLY A 849 16.46 15.20 -11.12
C GLY A 849 16.04 16.61 -10.70
N HIS A 850 15.00 16.71 -9.87
CA HIS A 850 14.46 17.96 -9.32
C HIS A 850 15.03 18.34 -7.93
N ILE A 851 15.99 17.59 -7.37
CA ILE A 851 16.52 17.80 -6.00
C ILE A 851 17.00 19.25 -5.79
N LEU A 852 17.62 19.85 -6.81
CA LEU A 852 18.24 21.17 -6.71
C LEU A 852 17.23 22.33 -6.60
N GLN A 853 15.96 22.13 -6.97
CA GLN A 853 14.95 23.19 -7.03
C GLN A 853 14.69 23.86 -5.66
N ASN A 854 14.87 23.12 -4.57
CA ASN A 854 14.62 23.57 -3.20
C ASN A 854 15.89 24.04 -2.45
N ILE A 855 17.06 24.08 -3.09
CA ILE A 855 18.34 24.42 -2.44
C ILE A 855 18.63 25.92 -2.61
N SER A 856 18.19 26.73 -1.65
CA SER A 856 18.43 28.18 -1.68
C SER A 856 19.82 28.56 -1.19
N THR A 857 20.53 29.38 -1.97
CA THR A 857 21.78 30.09 -1.59
C THR A 857 21.66 30.87 -0.28
N SER A 858 20.45 31.34 0.07
CA SER A 858 20.20 32.13 1.30
C SER A 858 20.44 31.37 2.61
N ARG A 859 20.41 30.02 2.58
CA ARG A 859 20.52 29.20 3.80
C ARG A 859 21.96 28.88 4.21
N ARG A 860 22.95 29.09 3.35
CA ARG A 860 24.37 28.85 3.66
C ARG A 860 25.17 30.15 3.43
N PRO A 861 25.57 30.86 4.49
CA PRO A 861 26.39 32.07 4.35
C PRO A 861 27.68 31.80 3.57
N SER A 862 28.18 32.83 2.90
CA SER A 862 29.56 32.83 2.38
C SER A 862 30.51 32.50 3.51
N CYS A 863 31.44 31.58 3.28
CA CYS A 863 32.43 31.23 4.28
C CYS A 863 33.46 32.37 4.41
N ASP A 864 33.97 32.61 5.62
CA ASP A 864 35.14 33.47 5.81
C ASP A 864 36.38 32.75 5.24
N PRO A 865 37.16 33.35 4.33
CA PRO A 865 38.42 32.79 3.86
C PRO A 865 39.42 32.42 4.97
N GLN A 866 39.26 32.95 6.18
CA GLN A 866 40.11 32.64 7.34
C GLN A 866 39.69 31.37 8.11
N ASP A 867 38.46 30.87 7.94
CA ASP A 867 37.96 29.64 8.61
C ASP A 867 37.64 28.53 7.58
N LEU A 868 38.63 28.20 6.74
CA LEU A 868 38.54 27.14 5.74
C LEU A 868 38.12 25.78 6.33
N SER A 869 38.37 25.56 7.63
CA SER A 869 38.00 24.34 8.36
C SER A 869 36.49 24.07 8.38
N ARG A 870 35.68 25.14 8.28
CA ARG A 870 34.21 25.08 8.28
C ARG A 870 33.58 25.26 6.91
N CYS A 871 34.39 25.42 5.86
CA CYS A 871 33.90 25.62 4.50
C CYS A 871 33.73 24.29 3.77
N THR A 872 32.54 24.05 3.20
CA THR A 872 32.37 23.08 2.11
C THR A 872 32.42 23.81 0.77
N PRO A 873 33.09 23.26 -0.26
CA PRO A 873 32.99 23.79 -1.60
C PRO A 873 31.64 23.42 -2.21
N VAL A 874 31.07 24.37 -2.94
CA VAL A 874 29.81 24.22 -3.68
C VAL A 874 30.00 24.71 -5.11
N LEU A 875 29.19 24.19 -6.04
CA LEU A 875 28.94 24.86 -7.31
C LEU A 875 27.69 25.72 -7.17
N VAL A 876 27.74 26.96 -7.64
CA VAL A 876 26.58 27.82 -7.83
C VAL A 876 26.31 27.92 -9.33
N LEU A 877 25.09 27.55 -9.73
CA LEU A 877 24.65 27.50 -11.12
C LEU A 877 23.63 28.61 -11.35
N SER A 878 23.98 29.62 -12.14
CA SER A 878 23.06 30.69 -12.55
C SER A 878 22.51 30.38 -13.95
N VAL A 879 21.20 30.10 -14.03
CA VAL A 879 20.53 29.65 -15.25
C VAL A 879 19.75 30.81 -15.87
N ALA A 880 20.06 31.10 -17.14
CA ALA A 880 19.36 32.09 -17.96
C ALA A 880 17.91 31.68 -18.22
N GLU A 881 17.00 32.64 -18.33
CA GLU A 881 15.55 32.40 -18.41
C GLU A 881 15.15 31.40 -19.51
N ALA A 882 15.76 31.50 -20.69
CA ALA A 882 15.52 30.59 -21.81
C ALA A 882 15.82 29.12 -21.48
N GLN A 883 16.80 28.85 -20.62
CA GLN A 883 17.19 27.49 -20.20
C GLN A 883 16.36 26.97 -19.01
N ARG A 884 15.63 27.82 -18.28
CA ARG A 884 14.81 27.38 -17.13
C ARG A 884 13.60 26.52 -17.50
N ARG A 885 13.30 26.40 -18.80
CA ARG A 885 12.26 25.53 -19.35
C ARG A 885 12.84 24.31 -20.11
N ALA A 886 14.16 24.13 -20.11
CA ALA A 886 14.78 22.93 -20.68
C ALA A 886 14.37 21.69 -19.87
N PRO A 887 14.20 20.51 -20.50
CA PRO A 887 13.83 19.29 -19.79
C PRO A 887 14.95 18.80 -18.84
N ALA A 888 16.20 19.13 -19.15
CA ALA A 888 17.35 18.95 -18.29
C ALA A 888 18.47 19.95 -18.67
N ILE A 889 19.34 20.23 -17.71
CA ILE A 889 20.60 20.94 -17.88
C ILE A 889 21.73 19.98 -17.50
N SER A 890 22.78 19.94 -18.32
CA SER A 890 23.98 19.13 -18.12
C SER A 890 25.20 20.03 -17.95
N VAL A 891 25.96 19.81 -16.88
CA VAL A 891 27.19 20.53 -16.52
C VAL A 891 28.35 19.52 -16.54
N PRO A 892 29.27 19.59 -17.51
CA PRO A 892 30.38 18.65 -17.59
C PRO A 892 31.43 18.95 -16.52
N LEU A 893 31.83 17.92 -15.79
CA LEU A 893 32.81 17.95 -14.71
C LEU A 893 33.99 17.02 -15.05
N ALA A 894 35.17 17.27 -14.48
CA ALA A 894 36.35 16.42 -14.66
C ALA A 894 37.18 16.27 -13.39
N SER A 895 37.86 15.12 -13.27
CA SER A 895 38.85 14.77 -12.24
C SER A 895 40.02 14.08 -12.94
N GLY A 896 41.07 14.84 -13.28
CA GLY A 896 42.09 14.37 -14.22
C GLY A 896 41.45 14.06 -15.57
N ASP A 897 41.78 12.90 -16.14
CA ASP A 897 41.21 12.42 -17.42
C ASP A 897 39.82 11.77 -17.27
N LEU A 898 39.26 11.71 -16.05
CA LEU A 898 37.95 11.13 -15.79
C LEU A 898 36.84 12.18 -15.92
N GLU A 899 36.05 12.07 -16.98
CA GLU A 899 34.88 12.93 -17.23
C GLU A 899 33.64 12.49 -16.45
N PHE A 900 32.92 13.45 -15.89
CA PHE A 900 31.66 13.26 -15.19
C PHE A 900 30.62 14.27 -15.71
N GLU A 901 29.35 14.02 -15.45
CA GLU A 901 28.25 14.94 -15.81
C GLU A 901 27.39 15.20 -14.58
N LEU A 902 27.17 16.46 -14.24
CA LEU A 902 26.12 16.86 -13.31
C LEU A 902 24.87 17.21 -14.13
N LYS A 903 23.77 16.51 -13.91
CA LYS A 903 22.52 16.69 -14.66
C LYS A 903 21.37 17.00 -13.71
N PHE A 904 20.46 17.90 -14.09
CA PHE A 904 19.27 18.23 -13.28
C PHE A 904 18.15 18.83 -14.13
N ALA A 905 16.92 18.79 -13.62
CA ALA A 905 15.77 19.46 -14.22
C ALA A 905 15.62 20.88 -13.62
N PRO A 906 15.74 21.95 -14.42
CA PRO A 906 15.54 23.31 -13.94
C PRO A 906 14.06 23.60 -13.64
N GLU A 907 13.82 24.55 -12.74
CA GLU A 907 12.50 25.11 -12.43
C GLU A 907 12.35 26.48 -13.11
N PRO A 908 11.24 26.75 -13.83
CA PRO A 908 10.98 28.05 -14.48
C PRO A 908 11.15 29.27 -13.57
N THR A 909 10.87 29.13 -12.27
CA THR A 909 10.93 30.22 -11.28
C THR A 909 12.28 30.34 -10.56
N VAL A 910 13.19 29.37 -10.70
CA VAL A 910 14.48 29.34 -9.97
C VAL A 910 15.64 29.68 -10.90
N ALA A 911 16.30 30.80 -10.59
CA ALA A 911 17.45 31.30 -11.35
C ALA A 911 18.80 30.75 -10.89
N ASN A 912 18.93 30.39 -9.61
CA ASN A 912 20.21 29.99 -9.00
C ASN A 912 20.07 28.68 -8.23
N TYR A 913 20.96 27.73 -8.48
CA TYR A 913 21.00 26.42 -7.85
C TYR A 913 22.33 26.23 -7.12
N VAL A 914 22.35 25.47 -6.04
CA VAL A 914 23.58 25.16 -5.28
C VAL A 914 23.79 23.65 -5.23
N VAL A 915 24.99 23.20 -5.58
CA VAL A 915 25.38 21.79 -5.52
C VAL A 915 26.53 21.62 -4.52
N PRO A 916 26.29 21.04 -3.33
CA PRO A 916 27.36 20.73 -2.38
C PRO A 916 28.24 19.60 -2.92
N LEU A 917 29.50 19.90 -3.24
CA LEU A 917 30.38 18.93 -3.90
C LEU A 917 30.68 17.71 -3.02
N GLU A 918 30.74 17.88 -1.69
CA GLU A 918 30.86 16.79 -0.70
C GLU A 918 29.72 15.74 -0.74
N ARG A 919 28.64 16.00 -1.50
CA ARG A 919 27.49 15.09 -1.68
C ARG A 919 27.49 14.39 -3.05
N LEU A 920 28.52 14.60 -3.86
CA LEU A 920 28.81 13.82 -5.06
C LEU A 920 29.78 12.69 -4.66
N TRP A 921 29.40 11.43 -4.90
CA TRP A 921 30.12 10.25 -4.40
C TRP A 921 31.62 10.22 -4.76
N ALA A 922 32.00 10.85 -5.88
CA ALA A 922 33.37 10.90 -6.38
C ALA A 922 34.26 11.96 -5.69
N TYR A 923 33.68 12.97 -5.03
CA TYR A 923 34.41 14.20 -4.66
C TYR A 923 35.59 13.97 -3.71
N ASP A 924 35.36 13.23 -2.63
CA ASP A 924 36.40 12.93 -1.64
C ASP A 924 37.55 12.11 -2.25
N ALA A 925 37.21 11.08 -3.04
CA ALA A 925 38.19 10.22 -3.70
C ALA A 925 39.01 10.98 -4.75
N ALA A 926 38.35 11.84 -5.54
CA ALA A 926 39.01 12.74 -6.49
C ALA A 926 39.97 13.72 -5.78
N THR A 927 39.56 14.25 -4.63
CA THR A 927 40.42 15.12 -3.80
C THR A 927 41.63 14.38 -3.22
N LEU A 928 41.46 13.13 -2.74
CA LEU A 928 42.59 12.31 -2.28
C LEU A 928 43.59 11.95 -3.40
N LEU A 929 43.13 11.89 -4.65
CA LEU A 929 44.01 11.70 -5.82
C LEU A 929 44.78 12.97 -6.22
N GLY A 930 44.55 14.11 -5.54
CA GLY A 930 45.07 15.43 -5.94
C GLY A 930 44.37 16.01 -7.17
N GLN A 931 43.23 15.44 -7.58
CA GLN A 931 42.49 15.75 -8.79
C GLN A 931 41.02 16.11 -8.46
N PRO A 932 40.76 17.13 -7.61
CA PRO A 932 39.40 17.43 -7.18
C PRO A 932 38.47 17.73 -8.37
N LEU A 933 37.17 17.42 -8.22
CA LEU A 933 36.19 17.71 -9.28
C LEU A 933 36.22 19.20 -9.68
N THR A 934 36.36 19.44 -10.99
CA THR A 934 36.39 20.75 -11.64
C THR A 934 35.38 20.82 -12.78
N ILE A 935 35.11 22.04 -13.28
CA ILE A 935 34.23 22.27 -14.42
C ILE A 935 35.03 22.01 -15.70
N ALA A 936 34.66 21.01 -16.49
CA ALA A 936 35.43 20.60 -17.67
C ALA A 936 35.31 21.59 -18.84
N LYS A 937 34.17 22.30 -18.95
CA LYS A 937 33.91 23.30 -19.98
C LYS A 937 33.25 24.54 -19.38
N LYS A 938 33.88 25.71 -19.57
CA LYS A 938 33.37 26.99 -19.05
C LYS A 938 32.13 27.49 -19.79
N ASP A 939 32.08 27.27 -21.09
CA ASP A 939 30.97 27.72 -21.94
C ASP A 939 29.84 26.68 -22.01
N ILE A 940 28.90 26.79 -21.08
CA ILE A 940 27.64 26.04 -21.06
C ILE A 940 26.53 27.01 -21.52
N PRO A 941 25.85 26.77 -22.66
CA PRO A 941 24.90 27.73 -23.22
C PRO A 941 23.79 28.14 -22.23
N GLY A 942 23.83 29.41 -21.80
CA GLY A 942 22.84 29.97 -20.87
C GLY A 942 22.99 29.52 -19.41
N VAL A 943 24.11 28.94 -19.01
CA VAL A 943 24.39 28.55 -17.62
C VAL A 943 25.78 29.04 -17.20
N THR A 944 25.84 29.92 -16.21
CA THR A 944 27.09 30.33 -15.56
C THR A 944 27.34 29.42 -14.35
N VAL A 945 28.56 28.91 -14.21
CA VAL A 945 28.96 28.04 -13.09
C VAL A 945 30.12 28.67 -12.33
N THR A 946 29.91 29.00 -11.06
CA THR A 946 30.96 29.43 -10.14
C THR A 946 31.22 28.35 -9.08
N ARG A 947 32.45 28.28 -8.57
CA ARG A 947 32.81 27.44 -7.42
C ARG A 947 33.05 28.36 -6.22
N GLU A 948 32.39 28.09 -5.12
CA GLU A 948 32.41 28.93 -3.92
C GLU A 948 32.65 28.12 -2.65
N GLY A 949 33.20 28.76 -1.61
CA GLY A 949 33.23 28.22 -0.26
C GLY A 949 32.02 28.70 0.55
N ARG A 950 31.21 27.78 1.07
CA ARG A 950 30.06 28.07 1.93
C ARG A 950 30.20 27.36 3.27
N LEU A 951 29.64 27.93 4.33
CA LEU A 951 29.63 27.25 5.64
C LEU A 951 28.98 25.86 5.52
N ARG A 952 29.63 24.86 6.09
CA ARG A 952 29.14 23.48 6.17
C ARG A 952 27.96 23.42 7.13
N ASP A 953 26.75 23.21 6.62
CA ASP A 953 25.60 22.88 7.46
C ASP A 953 25.38 21.36 7.49
N GLU A 954 25.83 20.78 8.59
CA GLU A 954 25.71 19.36 8.88
C GLU A 954 24.26 18.90 9.11
N ARG A 955 23.32 19.81 9.34
CA ARG A 955 21.91 19.45 9.54
C ARG A 955 21.22 19.11 8.22
N PHE A 956 21.80 19.47 7.07
CA PHE A 956 21.18 19.28 5.76
C PHE A 956 21.94 18.30 4.86
N LEU A 957 21.15 17.54 4.09
CA LEU A 957 21.64 16.60 3.07
C LEU A 957 22.04 17.34 1.80
N TYR A 958 21.13 18.17 1.29
CA TYR A 958 21.28 19.04 0.13
C TYR A 958 20.89 20.48 0.51
#